data_AF-A0A9D5SDF0-F1
#
_entry.id   AF-A0A9D5SDF0-F1
#
_cell.length_a   1.000
_cell.length_b   1.000
_cell.length_c   1.000
_cell.angle_alpha   90.00
_cell.angle_beta   90.00
_cell.angle_gamma   90.00
#
_symmetry.space_group_name_H-M   'P 1'
#
loop_
_entity.id
_entity.type
_entity.pdbx_description
1 polymer ?
#
loop_
_entity_poly.entity_id
_entity_poly.type
_entity_poly.pdbx_seq_one_letter_code
_entity_poly.pdbx_strand_id
1 'polypeptide(L)'
;MIDNITIQRIKEAANIVDVVGDYVTLRRAGTSYKGLCPFHNEKTPSFIVTPSKNICKCFGCGGGGDSISFIMKMENLSYLDALRFLAKKFGITIVEKELTPEEKEQQSLRDKMLDANQWLQDFFEKSMRETQEGRSVGYQYFIHRGLREDIIKKFHLGYSPADYQAYTNAALSQGIKLEHLVALGATVNTGTRTYDKYAGRVMFPIHSISGKVVGFGARTLKADKNVAKYFNPPESEVYNKSENLYGIFYARQAIIKKQKCYVVEGYADVISMHQAGVENIVAPCGTALTNGQIRLLKRVLPSVGNTLADEKYVTMLYDGDSAGQHAAIKNGKLFLAEGLNVRVVTLPPEEDPDSFAQHNNADVVQKYLEENEQDYILFKSNVLLRESGTDPVKKAAAIKDMAETISVIEDPIKRDVYSKEIAPLFHTEQSIIMEYVGKIRKDAAAQKEKERLRGQTFRETPIGQPSGKGYNNQPYNNQSQGQQQGNQQVGGQQNNQPQNQQQYPDEHYIPDDFFANHPDITPSTQQGGPAQSQQKQNDVFDKFSAEYLVTLNKQYVVERELISLVVNYGNVEVIELVDKDKKPIKALNVVEAIVYDFNKDELELSNQTFKLMLEEADKLLKGDKNADIVKYFQNHADRAVNEAINSILSDDISIEEKLTDADRQFCKEKRDRELFSNLRSRITLMKMEWYKNQKEFLQSEIISASADEKNKDRVKELAEQFMKVGTKISEISSAEGRVINQSIKMETPSLSRYELSTKAELRKQTKTRVKNMTAEEKKKESEDVMMKLENTQQFKSANTVLLFHSLPDEVCTHGLIEKYASKKRILLPVVDGEKWYIREYKGDLKTGEYNIQEPTGMNFHDYDSIELIVVPGVCFDNDLGRVGRGKGYYDRILKEIKAFKIGICFDCQLLSKVPTDEWDVKMDQVLTATREV
;
A
#
# COMPACT_ATOMS: atom_id res chain seq x y z
N MET A 1 28.47 15.88 37.26
CA MET A 1 27.88 17.22 37.58
C MET A 1 28.65 18.33 36.84
N ILE A 2 27.97 19.36 36.30
CA ILE A 2 28.62 20.55 35.70
C ILE A 2 29.01 21.54 36.82
N ASP A 3 30.14 22.23 36.70
CA ASP A 3 30.56 23.23 37.69
C ASP A 3 29.73 24.53 37.62
N ASN A 4 29.62 25.23 38.76
CA ASN A 4 28.79 26.44 38.85
C ASN A 4 29.26 27.60 37.96
N ILE A 5 30.54 27.69 37.60
CA ILE A 5 31.07 28.75 36.75
C ILE A 5 30.62 28.50 35.30
N THR A 6 30.70 27.25 34.84
CA THR A 6 30.18 26.84 33.53
C THR A 6 28.65 26.98 33.47
N ILE A 7 27.90 26.58 34.52
CA ILE A 7 26.44 26.80 34.59
C ILE A 7 26.11 28.30 34.48
N GLN A 8 26.87 29.16 35.16
CA GLN A 8 26.66 30.60 35.12
C GLN A 8 26.96 31.19 33.72
N ARG A 9 28.07 30.80 33.09
CA ARG A 9 28.41 31.17 31.70
C ARG A 9 27.33 30.74 30.71
N ILE A 10 26.73 29.56 30.89
CA ILE A 10 25.61 29.09 30.05
C ILE A 10 24.38 29.99 30.25
N LYS A 11 24.03 30.37 31.49
CA LYS A 11 22.90 31.28 31.79
C LYS A 11 23.10 32.68 31.22
N GLU A 12 24.34 33.18 31.22
CA GLU A 12 24.71 34.51 30.71
C GLU A 12 24.72 34.56 29.18
N ALA A 13 25.19 33.50 28.51
CA ALA A 13 25.15 33.41 27.05
C ALA A 13 23.75 33.08 26.50
N ALA A 14 22.92 32.35 27.26
CA ALA A 14 21.58 31.93 26.84
C ALA A 14 20.54 33.06 26.92
N ASN A 15 20.65 34.04 26.01
CA ASN A 15 19.63 35.05 25.77
C ASN A 15 18.28 34.40 25.42
N ILE A 16 17.26 34.66 26.22
CA ILE A 16 15.91 34.11 26.07
C ILE A 16 15.29 34.42 24.71
N VAL A 17 15.62 35.56 24.08
CA VAL A 17 15.09 35.92 22.76
C VAL A 17 15.63 34.97 21.69
N ASP A 18 16.94 34.70 21.73
CA ASP A 18 17.63 33.85 20.76
C ASP A 18 17.39 32.35 21.05
N VAL A 19 17.09 31.99 22.30
CA VAL A 19 16.70 30.63 22.70
C VAL A 19 15.26 30.32 22.33
N VAL A 20 14.31 31.24 22.54
CA VAL A 20 12.90 31.05 22.17
C VAL A 20 12.67 31.24 20.66
N GLY A 21 13.44 32.11 20.00
CA GLY A 21 13.31 32.42 18.58
C GLY A 21 13.50 31.23 17.64
N ASP A 22 14.29 30.21 18.04
CA ASP A 22 14.42 28.93 17.32
C ASP A 22 13.11 28.14 17.23
N TYR A 23 12.16 28.37 18.15
CA TYR A 23 10.96 27.56 18.37
C TYR A 23 9.65 28.30 18.11
N VAL A 24 9.65 29.63 18.27
CA VAL A 24 8.46 30.47 18.23
C VAL A 24 8.79 31.76 17.47
N THR A 25 7.98 32.10 16.46
CA THR A 25 8.05 33.41 15.81
C THR A 25 7.71 34.52 16.80
N LEU A 26 8.75 35.17 17.34
CA LEU A 26 8.62 36.30 18.26
C LEU A 26 8.49 37.62 17.50
N ARG A 27 7.55 38.47 17.93
CA ARG A 27 7.37 39.85 17.43
C ARG A 27 7.59 40.85 18.57
N ARG A 28 8.23 41.98 18.29
CA ARG A 28 8.49 43.01 19.30
C ARG A 28 7.19 43.68 19.75
N ALA A 29 7.00 43.76 21.06
CA ALA A 29 5.86 44.37 21.75
C ALA A 29 6.39 45.32 22.84
N GLY A 30 6.77 46.53 22.44
CA GLY A 30 7.46 47.49 23.30
C GLY A 30 8.87 47.04 23.68
N THR A 31 9.11 46.89 24.98
CA THR A 31 10.38 46.38 25.56
C THR A 31 10.48 44.86 25.59
N SER A 32 9.37 44.15 25.36
CA SER A 32 9.28 42.69 25.34
C SER A 32 8.99 42.18 23.93
N TYR A 33 8.93 40.86 23.77
CA TYR A 33 8.47 40.19 22.57
C TYR A 33 7.22 39.35 22.87
N LYS A 34 6.42 39.07 21.84
CA LYS A 34 5.16 38.34 21.92
C LYS A 34 5.06 37.30 20.80
N GLY A 35 4.50 36.13 21.10
CA GLY A 35 4.28 35.04 20.15
C GLY A 35 3.11 34.15 20.57
N LEU A 36 2.83 33.11 19.77
CA LEU A 36 1.96 32.01 20.17
C LEU A 36 2.70 31.11 21.16
N CYS A 37 2.00 30.62 22.18
CA CYS A 37 2.55 29.71 23.17
C CYS A 37 2.90 28.36 22.53
N PRO A 38 4.12 27.83 22.70
CA PRO A 38 4.48 26.51 22.18
C PRO A 38 4.00 25.37 23.09
N PHE A 39 3.65 25.66 24.35
CA PHE A 39 3.25 24.66 25.36
C PHE A 39 1.77 24.26 25.32
N HIS A 40 0.92 25.01 24.61
CA HIS A 40 -0.50 24.66 24.41
C HIS A 40 -1.06 25.33 23.15
N ASN A 41 -2.12 24.77 22.59
CA ASN A 41 -2.74 25.27 21.35
C ASN A 41 -3.65 26.48 21.62
N GLU A 42 -3.24 27.68 21.21
CA GLU A 42 -4.00 28.92 21.30
C GLU A 42 -4.20 29.59 19.93
N LYS A 43 -5.36 30.23 19.69
CA LYS A 43 -5.60 31.02 18.46
C LYS A 43 -5.15 32.48 18.58
N THR A 44 -4.89 32.99 19.79
CA THR A 44 -4.42 34.36 20.04
C THR A 44 -3.08 34.33 20.78
N PRO A 45 -2.09 35.15 20.40
CA PRO A 45 -0.81 35.22 21.11
C PRO A 45 -0.98 35.59 22.60
N SER A 46 -0.57 34.72 23.51
CA SER A 46 -0.46 35.00 24.96
C SER A 46 0.95 34.75 25.52
N PHE A 47 1.90 34.30 24.70
CA PHE A 47 3.29 34.08 25.11
C PHE A 47 4.10 35.37 25.03
N ILE A 48 4.71 35.77 26.15
CA ILE A 48 5.54 36.97 26.29
C ILE A 48 6.96 36.58 26.67
N VAL A 49 7.95 37.12 25.96
CA VAL A 49 9.38 37.00 26.28
C VAL A 49 9.90 38.37 26.70
N THR A 50 10.54 38.47 27.86
CA THR A 50 11.02 39.74 28.44
C THR A 50 12.54 39.73 28.53
N PRO A 51 13.26 40.39 27.59
CA PRO A 51 14.72 40.32 27.48
C PRO A 51 15.41 40.84 28.75
N SER A 52 14.94 41.97 29.29
CA SER A 52 15.48 42.60 30.51
C SER A 52 15.32 41.79 31.79
N LYS A 53 14.66 40.62 31.72
CA LYS A 53 14.51 39.66 32.82
C LYS A 53 14.97 38.25 32.45
N ASN A 54 15.48 38.04 31.23
CA ASN A 54 15.85 36.75 30.63
C ASN A 54 14.81 35.60 30.79
N ILE A 55 13.50 35.93 30.75
CA ILE A 55 12.41 34.96 30.98
C ILE A 55 11.29 35.03 29.92
N CYS A 56 10.57 33.93 29.78
CA CYS A 56 9.35 33.78 29.01
C CYS A 56 8.15 33.40 29.91
N LYS A 57 6.93 33.80 29.54
CA LYS A 57 5.70 33.38 30.20
C LYS A 57 4.48 33.41 29.26
N CYS A 58 3.73 32.32 29.26
CA CYS A 58 2.38 32.23 28.71
C CYS A 58 1.35 32.79 29.71
N PHE A 59 0.43 33.60 29.22
CA PHE A 59 -0.71 34.09 30.02
C PHE A 59 -1.98 33.23 29.85
N GLY A 60 -2.06 32.36 28.84
CA GLY A 60 -3.09 31.34 28.70
C GLY A 60 -2.90 30.15 29.66
N CYS A 61 -1.88 29.32 29.43
CA CYS A 61 -1.58 28.14 30.28
C CYS A 61 -0.65 28.40 31.48
N GLY A 62 -0.19 29.63 31.71
CA GLY A 62 0.78 29.96 32.76
C GLY A 62 2.23 29.48 32.52
N GLY A 63 2.45 28.58 31.56
CA GLY A 63 3.74 27.97 31.25
C GLY A 63 4.82 28.98 30.87
N GLY A 64 5.96 28.95 31.57
CA GLY A 64 7.09 29.85 31.34
C GLY A 64 8.35 29.42 32.11
N GLY A 65 9.34 30.30 32.15
CA GLY A 65 10.62 30.11 32.85
C GLY A 65 11.76 30.91 32.21
N ASP A 66 13.00 30.65 32.67
CA ASP A 66 14.24 31.11 32.02
C ASP A 66 14.57 30.28 30.77
N SER A 67 15.68 30.60 30.10
CA SER A 67 16.13 29.92 28.88
C SER A 67 16.33 28.42 29.06
N ILE A 68 16.78 27.97 30.23
CA ILE A 68 16.94 26.56 30.56
C ILE A 68 15.57 25.89 30.74
N SER A 69 14.71 26.48 31.57
CA SER A 69 13.35 25.99 31.83
C SER A 69 12.48 25.94 30.58
N PHE A 70 12.73 26.82 29.61
CA PHE A 70 12.10 26.80 28.31
C PHE A 70 12.54 25.58 27.50
N ILE A 71 13.84 25.36 27.33
CA ILE A 71 14.40 24.20 26.60
C ILE A 71 13.99 22.88 27.25
N MET A 72 14.02 22.77 28.59
CA MET A 72 13.53 21.59 29.31
C MET A 72 12.10 21.20 28.89
N LYS A 73 11.21 22.20 28.74
CA LYS A 73 9.80 21.99 28.37
C LYS A 73 9.58 21.80 26.87
N MET A 74 10.46 22.35 26.02
CA MET A 74 10.35 22.22 24.56
C MET A 74 10.90 20.89 24.02
N GLU A 75 12.02 20.42 24.57
CA GLU A 75 12.69 19.19 24.13
C GLU A 75 12.35 17.97 25.00
N ASN A 76 11.66 18.19 26.12
CA ASN A 76 11.46 17.23 27.22
C ASN A 76 12.80 16.73 27.79
N LEU A 77 13.65 17.67 28.22
CA LEU A 77 15.02 17.42 28.72
C LEU A 77 15.13 17.64 30.23
N SER A 78 16.09 16.94 30.85
CA SER A 78 16.55 17.23 32.21
C SER A 78 17.19 18.62 32.31
N TYR A 79 17.35 19.14 33.53
CA TYR A 79 18.07 20.40 33.76
C TYR A 79 19.51 20.36 33.26
N LEU A 80 20.18 19.20 33.41
CA LEU A 80 21.57 19.01 33.00
C LEU A 80 21.71 18.96 31.47
N ASP A 81 20.73 18.34 30.80
CA ASP A 81 20.77 18.16 29.35
C ASP A 81 20.27 19.40 28.59
N ALA A 82 19.37 20.18 29.20
CA ALA A 82 19.07 21.54 28.75
C ALA A 82 20.29 22.48 28.88
N LEU A 83 21.09 22.34 29.95
CA LEU A 83 22.38 23.03 30.09
C LEU A 83 23.39 22.59 29.00
N ARG A 84 23.54 21.28 28.76
CA ARG A 84 24.39 20.74 27.67
C ARG A 84 23.94 21.22 26.29
N PHE A 85 22.63 21.24 26.02
CA PHE A 85 22.05 21.75 24.77
C PHE A 85 22.40 23.22 24.54
N LEU A 86 22.20 24.07 25.56
CA LEU A 86 22.55 25.49 25.49
C LEU A 86 24.07 25.70 25.38
N ALA A 87 24.87 24.92 26.11
CA ALA A 87 26.34 24.98 26.00
C ALA A 87 26.81 24.66 24.58
N LYS A 88 26.26 23.61 23.95
CA LYS A 88 26.54 23.26 22.54
C LYS A 88 26.09 24.37 21.58
N LYS A 89 24.92 24.98 21.79
CA LYS A 89 24.42 26.10 20.98
C LYS A 89 25.33 27.34 21.06
N PHE A 90 25.83 27.68 22.24
CA PHE A 90 26.62 28.89 22.48
C PHE A 90 28.15 28.65 22.53
N GLY A 91 28.63 27.48 22.08
CA GLY A 91 30.06 27.17 21.98
C GLY A 91 30.81 27.06 23.31
N ILE A 92 30.10 26.80 24.41
CA ILE A 92 30.68 26.73 25.76
C ILE A 92 31.16 25.29 26.03
N THR A 93 32.47 25.11 26.15
CA THR A 93 33.06 23.84 26.59
C THR A 93 32.66 23.55 28.04
N ILE A 94 32.02 22.40 28.26
CA ILE A 94 31.76 21.85 29.60
C ILE A 94 32.95 20.97 30.00
N VAL A 95 33.51 21.20 31.19
CA VAL A 95 34.45 20.25 31.82
C VAL A 95 33.64 19.29 32.67
N GLU A 96 33.37 18.09 32.15
CA GLU A 96 32.55 17.12 32.87
C GLU A 96 33.31 16.45 34.01
N LYS A 97 32.75 16.52 35.22
CA LYS A 97 33.17 15.69 36.36
C LYS A 97 32.31 14.44 36.39
N GLU A 98 32.96 13.26 36.46
CA GLU A 98 32.30 11.95 36.38
C GLU A 98 31.04 11.87 37.26
N LEU A 99 29.95 11.40 36.66
CA LEU A 99 28.67 11.18 37.34
C LEU A 99 28.77 10.00 38.30
N THR A 100 28.09 10.09 39.44
CA THR A 100 27.98 8.96 40.38
C THR A 100 27.19 7.79 39.74
N PRO A 101 27.32 6.55 40.26
CA PRO A 101 26.56 5.42 39.71
C PRO A 101 25.05 5.68 39.68
N GLU A 102 24.49 6.27 40.73
CA GLU A 102 23.07 6.59 40.85
C GLU A 102 22.64 7.76 39.92
N GLU A 103 23.50 8.76 39.72
CA GLU A 103 23.26 9.81 38.71
C GLU A 103 23.25 9.25 37.27
N LYS A 104 24.10 8.26 36.96
CA LYS A 104 24.11 7.55 35.67
C LYS A 104 22.85 6.67 35.49
N GLU A 105 22.37 6.06 36.57
CA GLU A 105 21.13 5.27 36.57
C GLU A 105 19.91 6.16 36.27
N GLN A 106 19.82 7.36 36.87
CA GLN A 106 18.70 8.29 36.69
C GLN A 106 18.61 9.00 35.33
N GLN A 107 19.64 8.95 34.47
CA GLN A 107 19.52 9.48 33.10
C GLN A 107 18.38 8.75 32.36
N SER A 108 17.49 9.50 31.70
CA SER A 108 16.19 8.94 31.28
C SER A 108 16.33 7.84 30.22
N LEU A 109 15.35 6.94 30.14
CA LEU A 109 15.27 5.93 29.07
C LEU A 109 15.28 6.60 27.68
N ARG A 110 14.58 7.73 27.55
CA ARG A 110 14.55 8.56 26.35
C ARG A 110 15.94 9.05 25.96
N ASP A 111 16.72 9.58 26.89
CA ASP A 111 18.09 10.04 26.61
C ASP A 111 19.01 8.88 26.25
N LYS A 112 18.96 7.75 26.98
CA LYS A 112 19.72 6.53 26.67
C LYS A 112 19.40 5.98 25.26
N MET A 113 18.16 6.12 24.79
CA MET A 113 17.75 5.76 23.43
C MET A 113 18.20 6.79 22.37
N LEU A 114 18.26 8.08 22.71
CA LEU A 114 18.81 9.12 21.82
C LEU A 114 20.34 8.97 21.67
N ASP A 115 21.05 8.66 22.74
CA ASP A 115 22.50 8.41 22.73
C ASP A 115 22.83 7.13 21.93
N ALA A 116 22.03 6.07 22.07
CA ALA A 116 22.15 4.86 21.27
C ALA A 116 21.84 5.09 19.77
N ASN A 117 20.87 5.94 19.44
CA ASN A 117 20.61 6.37 18.06
C ASN A 117 21.79 7.18 17.47
N GLN A 118 22.41 8.07 18.24
CA GLN A 118 23.59 8.81 17.79
C GLN A 118 24.74 7.85 17.48
N TRP A 119 25.03 6.92 18.39
CA TRP A 119 26.06 5.91 18.17
C TRP A 119 25.78 5.05 16.93
N LEU A 120 24.52 4.70 16.66
CA LEU A 120 24.14 3.98 15.44
C LEU A 120 24.36 4.80 14.17
N GLN A 121 24.12 6.12 14.19
CA GLN A 121 24.44 7.02 13.06
C GLN A 121 25.95 7.00 12.80
N ASP A 122 26.75 7.25 13.84
CA ASP A 122 28.21 7.25 13.77
C ASP A 122 28.74 5.90 13.23
N PHE A 123 28.16 4.78 13.69
CA PHE A 123 28.49 3.44 13.21
C PHE A 123 28.14 3.24 11.72
N PHE A 124 26.94 3.64 11.27
CA PHE A 124 26.53 3.45 9.88
C PHE A 124 27.31 4.34 8.90
N GLU A 125 27.66 5.57 9.27
CA GLU A 125 28.57 6.41 8.50
C GLU A 125 29.96 5.80 8.42
N LYS A 126 30.52 5.39 9.57
CA LYS A 126 31.85 4.78 9.64
C LYS A 126 31.93 3.48 8.83
N SER A 127 30.92 2.61 8.98
CA SER A 127 30.74 1.38 8.20
C SER A 127 30.81 1.67 6.69
N MET A 128 30.02 2.64 6.20
CA MET A 128 30.01 3.05 4.80
C MET A 128 31.37 3.59 4.31
N ARG A 129 32.07 4.35 5.16
CA ARG A 129 33.30 5.08 4.81
C ARG A 129 34.59 4.26 4.95
N GLU A 130 34.64 3.29 5.84
CA GLU A 130 35.87 2.55 6.19
C GLU A 130 35.86 1.08 5.74
N THR A 131 34.70 0.41 5.70
CA THR A 131 34.65 -1.02 5.32
C THR A 131 34.66 -1.21 3.80
N GLN A 132 35.19 -2.33 3.33
CA GLN A 132 35.19 -2.66 1.90
C GLN A 132 33.76 -2.82 1.36
N GLU A 133 32.89 -3.52 2.09
CA GLU A 133 31.46 -3.70 1.75
C GLU A 133 30.73 -2.36 1.72
N GLY A 134 30.89 -1.54 2.76
CA GLY A 134 30.30 -0.21 2.85
C GLY A 134 30.70 0.71 1.70
N ARG A 135 31.96 0.64 1.26
CA ARG A 135 32.45 1.36 0.08
C ARG A 135 31.90 0.82 -1.23
N SER A 136 31.97 -0.49 -1.48
CA SER A 136 31.61 -1.08 -2.77
C SER A 136 30.09 -1.23 -2.98
N VAL A 137 29.31 -1.24 -1.90
CA VAL A 137 27.85 -1.47 -1.92
C VAL A 137 27.09 -0.22 -1.45
N GLY A 138 27.28 0.18 -0.19
CA GLY A 138 26.49 1.25 0.44
C GLY A 138 26.76 2.64 -0.15
N TYR A 139 28.03 3.03 -0.23
CA TYR A 139 28.46 4.30 -0.81
C TYR A 139 28.18 4.35 -2.31
N GLN A 140 28.54 3.29 -3.05
CA GLN A 140 28.26 3.22 -4.49
C GLN A 140 26.77 3.37 -4.81
N TYR A 141 25.85 2.82 -4.01
CA TYR A 141 24.42 3.04 -4.21
C TYR A 141 24.04 4.54 -4.21
N PHE A 142 24.59 5.34 -3.30
CA PHE A 142 24.31 6.78 -3.25
C PHE A 142 24.93 7.54 -4.43
N ILE A 143 26.13 7.15 -4.87
CA ILE A 143 26.78 7.72 -6.07
C ILE A 143 26.01 7.37 -7.35
N HIS A 144 25.50 6.14 -7.49
CA HIS A 144 24.62 5.74 -8.61
C HIS A 144 23.22 6.39 -8.55
N ARG A 145 22.85 6.98 -7.41
CA ARG A 145 21.70 7.88 -7.24
C ARG A 145 22.06 9.36 -7.43
N GLY A 146 23.25 9.66 -7.97
CA GLY A 146 23.70 11.03 -8.25
C GLY A 146 23.93 11.91 -7.02
N LEU A 147 23.95 11.33 -5.81
CA LEU A 147 24.17 12.11 -4.58
C LEU A 147 25.63 12.49 -4.42
N ARG A 148 25.89 13.79 -4.22
CA ARG A 148 27.23 14.34 -3.99
C ARG A 148 27.72 14.07 -2.57
N GLU A 149 29.03 13.99 -2.41
CA GLU A 149 29.69 13.75 -1.12
C GLU A 149 29.40 14.83 -0.05
N ASP A 150 29.11 16.08 -0.44
CA ASP A 150 28.65 17.12 0.50
C ASP A 150 27.24 16.86 1.04
N ILE A 151 26.36 16.31 0.21
CA ILE A 151 24.97 15.97 0.57
C ILE A 151 24.92 14.68 1.38
N ILE A 152 25.69 13.65 0.98
CA ILE A 152 25.87 12.40 1.74
C ILE A 152 26.34 12.70 3.17
N LYS A 153 27.28 13.65 3.34
CA LYS A 153 27.69 14.17 4.66
C LYS A 153 26.60 14.98 5.35
N LYS A 154 26.01 15.98 4.67
CA LYS A 154 25.00 16.88 5.27
C LYS A 154 23.79 16.14 5.84
N PHE A 155 23.36 15.05 5.21
CA PHE A 155 22.26 14.20 5.68
C PHE A 155 22.69 13.01 6.55
N HIS A 156 23.99 12.87 6.84
CA HIS A 156 24.56 11.77 7.64
C HIS A 156 24.18 10.37 7.14
N LEU A 157 24.19 10.19 5.81
CA LEU A 157 23.79 8.92 5.18
C LEU A 157 24.84 7.83 5.45
N GLY A 158 24.39 6.59 5.66
CA GLY A 158 25.26 5.49 6.06
C GLY A 158 24.86 4.12 5.53
N TYR A 159 25.55 3.07 5.98
CA TYR A 159 25.33 1.69 5.56
C TYR A 159 25.42 0.71 6.73
N SER A 160 24.43 -0.16 6.87
CA SER A 160 24.47 -1.32 7.77
C SER A 160 25.04 -2.54 7.02
N PRO A 161 26.14 -3.16 7.50
CA PRO A 161 26.73 -4.36 6.90
C PRO A 161 25.72 -5.51 6.72
N ALA A 162 25.98 -6.44 5.82
CA ALA A 162 25.15 -7.64 5.61
C ALA A 162 25.27 -8.68 6.74
N ASP A 163 26.25 -8.56 7.63
CA ASP A 163 26.34 -9.34 8.87
C ASP A 163 25.18 -8.98 9.82
N TYR A 164 24.51 -10.01 10.31
CA TYR A 164 23.35 -9.94 11.18
C TYR A 164 23.67 -9.66 12.65
N GLN A 165 24.92 -9.40 13.05
CA GLN A 165 25.25 -8.95 14.41
C GLN A 165 26.30 -7.82 14.49
N ALA A 166 26.66 -7.21 13.36
CA ALA A 166 27.73 -6.21 13.26
C ALA A 166 27.59 -5.03 14.23
N TYR A 167 26.42 -4.35 14.25
CA TYR A 167 26.23 -3.21 15.15
C TYR A 167 25.75 -3.63 16.54
N THR A 168 24.99 -4.71 16.70
CA THR A 168 24.62 -5.18 18.05
C THR A 168 25.86 -5.56 18.86
N ASN A 169 26.78 -6.37 18.31
CA ASN A 169 27.98 -6.78 19.03
C ASN A 169 28.91 -5.60 19.31
N ALA A 170 29.06 -4.68 18.34
CA ALA A 170 29.86 -3.47 18.53
C ALA A 170 29.24 -2.52 19.59
N ALA A 171 27.92 -2.30 19.59
CA ALA A 171 27.23 -1.45 20.56
C ALA A 171 27.37 -2.00 22.00
N LEU A 172 27.20 -3.31 22.17
CA LEU A 172 27.40 -4.00 23.46
C LEU A 172 28.84 -3.84 23.97
N SER A 173 29.84 -3.90 23.08
CA SER A 173 31.25 -3.67 23.44
C SER A 173 31.54 -2.24 23.91
N GLN A 174 30.70 -1.27 23.53
CA GLN A 174 30.77 0.13 23.95
C GLN A 174 29.86 0.44 25.16
N GLY A 175 29.27 -0.58 25.80
CA GLY A 175 28.43 -0.44 26.99
C GLY A 175 26.98 -0.03 26.72
N ILE A 176 26.55 0.07 25.46
CA ILE A 176 25.15 0.32 25.11
C ILE A 176 24.35 -0.96 25.40
N LYS A 177 23.38 -0.88 26.32
CA LYS A 177 22.57 -2.04 26.69
C LYS A 177 21.68 -2.51 25.54
N LEU A 178 21.55 -3.84 25.41
CA LEU A 178 20.66 -4.49 24.43
C LEU A 178 19.21 -4.00 24.51
N GLU A 179 18.72 -3.70 25.72
CA GLU A 179 17.35 -3.20 25.96
C GLU A 179 17.05 -1.90 25.19
N HIS A 180 18.05 -1.01 25.03
CA HIS A 180 17.88 0.24 24.30
C HIS A 180 17.82 0.00 22.78
N LEU A 181 18.67 -0.88 22.25
CA LEU A 181 18.68 -1.25 20.82
C LEU A 181 17.39 -1.98 20.40
N VAL A 182 16.83 -2.80 21.29
CA VAL A 182 15.54 -3.47 21.09
C VAL A 182 14.37 -2.49 21.22
N ALA A 183 14.40 -1.55 22.17
CA ALA A 183 13.37 -0.51 22.32
C ALA A 183 13.35 0.49 21.15
N LEU A 184 14.51 0.76 20.52
CA LEU A 184 14.62 1.48 19.24
C LEU A 184 14.13 0.65 18.04
N GLY A 185 13.89 -0.64 18.22
CA GLY A 185 13.60 -1.59 17.15
C GLY A 185 14.75 -1.77 16.15
N ALA A 186 15.97 -1.38 16.50
CA ALA A 186 17.17 -1.55 15.69
C ALA A 186 17.66 -3.01 15.75
N THR A 187 17.60 -3.64 16.92
CA THR A 187 17.95 -5.04 17.13
C THR A 187 16.68 -5.84 17.41
N VAL A 188 16.57 -7.04 16.84
CA VAL A 188 15.50 -8.00 17.17
C VAL A 188 16.09 -9.06 18.10
N ASN A 189 15.45 -9.27 19.26
CA ASN A 189 15.79 -10.34 20.19
C ASN A 189 14.53 -11.20 20.44
N THR A 190 14.61 -12.50 20.17
CA THR A 190 13.54 -13.49 20.36
C THR A 190 13.77 -14.39 21.59
N GLY A 191 14.71 -14.04 22.47
CA GLY A 191 15.25 -14.88 23.53
C GLY A 191 16.18 -16.00 23.03
N THR A 192 15.84 -16.61 21.90
CA THR A 192 16.61 -17.68 21.23
C THR A 192 17.57 -17.16 20.16
N ARG A 193 17.34 -15.98 19.60
CA ARG A 193 18.20 -15.32 18.59
C ARG A 193 18.20 -13.82 18.80
N THR A 194 19.37 -13.20 18.67
CA THR A 194 19.53 -11.73 18.61
C THR A 194 20.17 -11.37 17.28
N TYR A 195 19.58 -10.43 16.53
CA TYR A 195 20.09 -10.01 15.22
C TYR A 195 19.76 -8.56 14.84
N ASP A 196 20.61 -8.02 13.97
CA ASP A 196 20.56 -6.70 13.36
C ASP A 196 19.45 -6.63 12.31
N LYS A 197 18.42 -5.84 12.58
CA LYS A 197 17.25 -5.65 11.70
C LYS A 197 17.58 -4.88 10.42
N TYR A 198 18.60 -4.02 10.47
CA TYR A 198 19.03 -3.19 9.35
C TYR A 198 20.03 -3.88 8.41
N ALA A 199 20.44 -5.13 8.67
CA ALA A 199 21.52 -5.79 7.93
C ALA A 199 21.38 -5.74 6.40
N GLY A 200 22.44 -5.28 5.72
CA GLY A 200 22.54 -5.15 4.27
C GLY A 200 21.71 -4.00 3.67
N ARG A 201 21.60 -2.86 4.37
CA ARG A 201 20.77 -1.70 3.98
C ARG A 201 21.52 -0.38 4.03
N VAL A 202 21.14 0.53 3.15
CA VAL A 202 21.53 1.95 3.23
C VAL A 202 20.57 2.72 4.12
N MET A 203 21.14 3.66 4.88
CA MET A 203 20.54 4.23 6.09
C MET A 203 20.30 5.73 5.93
N PHE A 204 19.07 6.14 6.25
CA PHE A 204 18.55 7.50 6.19
C PHE A 204 18.15 7.94 7.61
N PRO A 205 19.01 8.66 8.35
CA PRO A 205 18.71 9.03 9.74
C PRO A 205 17.57 10.04 9.80
N ILE A 206 16.56 9.72 10.59
CA ILE A 206 15.40 10.58 10.85
C ILE A 206 15.75 11.45 12.05
N HIS A 207 15.64 12.77 11.87
CA HIS A 207 16.03 13.77 12.85
C HIS A 207 14.80 14.47 13.44
N SER A 208 14.82 14.76 14.75
CA SER A 208 13.86 15.69 15.37
C SER A 208 13.99 17.10 14.76
N ILE A 209 13.02 17.97 15.02
CA ILE A 209 13.13 19.41 14.67
C ILE A 209 14.39 20.08 15.24
N SER A 210 14.89 19.58 16.38
CA SER A 210 16.11 20.01 17.06
C SER A 210 17.40 19.33 16.57
N GLY A 211 17.31 18.31 15.72
CA GLY A 211 18.46 17.62 15.11
C GLY A 211 19.02 16.44 15.89
N LYS A 212 18.36 15.94 16.94
CA LYS A 212 18.71 14.63 17.53
C LYS A 212 18.19 13.51 16.61
N VAL A 213 18.97 12.45 16.45
CA VAL A 213 18.54 11.26 15.71
C VAL A 213 17.48 10.50 16.50
N VAL A 214 16.31 10.30 15.91
CA VAL A 214 15.15 9.62 16.51
C VAL A 214 14.94 8.20 15.94
N GLY A 215 15.51 7.89 14.78
CA GLY A 215 15.55 6.54 14.22
C GLY A 215 16.06 6.54 12.78
N PHE A 216 15.90 5.44 12.04
CA PHE A 216 16.45 5.29 10.68
C PHE A 216 15.45 4.69 9.70
N GLY A 217 15.24 5.38 8.57
CA GLY A 217 14.74 4.73 7.35
C GLY A 217 15.85 3.87 6.74
N ALA A 218 15.53 2.67 6.25
CA ALA A 218 16.52 1.69 5.82
C ALA A 218 16.09 0.98 4.51
N ARG A 219 16.74 1.30 3.39
CA ARG A 219 16.41 0.75 2.07
C ARG A 219 17.16 -0.56 1.81
N THR A 220 16.46 -1.61 1.39
CA THR A 220 17.11 -2.85 0.93
C THR A 220 17.77 -2.63 -0.42
N LEU A 221 18.98 -3.18 -0.57
CA LEU A 221 19.68 -3.30 -1.85
C LEU A 221 19.47 -4.67 -2.52
N LYS A 222 18.90 -5.65 -1.79
CA LYS A 222 18.53 -6.97 -2.32
C LYS A 222 17.25 -6.84 -3.15
N ALA A 223 17.26 -7.38 -4.38
CA ALA A 223 16.16 -7.32 -5.35
C ALA A 223 14.99 -8.30 -5.06
N ASP A 224 14.79 -8.70 -3.80
CA ASP A 224 13.69 -9.59 -3.41
C ASP A 224 12.36 -8.83 -3.41
N LYS A 225 11.48 -9.17 -4.37
CA LYS A 225 10.15 -8.57 -4.55
C LYS A 225 9.19 -8.85 -3.38
N ASN A 226 9.54 -9.75 -2.46
CA ASN A 226 8.75 -10.05 -1.25
C ASN A 226 9.16 -9.19 -0.03
N VAL A 227 10.29 -8.50 -0.07
CA VAL A 227 10.78 -7.64 1.02
C VAL A 227 10.44 -6.18 0.73
N ALA A 228 9.88 -5.48 1.73
CA ALA A 228 9.58 -4.07 1.60
C ALA A 228 10.83 -3.24 1.27
N LYS A 229 10.76 -2.46 0.17
CA LYS A 229 11.86 -1.63 -0.36
C LYS A 229 12.50 -0.75 0.73
N TYR A 230 11.68 -0.15 1.59
CA TYR A 230 12.10 0.58 2.78
C TYR A 230 11.55 -0.09 4.05
N PHE A 231 12.36 -0.11 5.10
CA PHE A 231 11.94 -0.36 6.48
C PHE A 231 12.10 0.93 7.29
N ASN A 232 11.13 1.26 8.14
CA ASN A 232 11.10 2.47 8.96
C ASN A 232 10.99 2.07 10.44
N PRO A 233 11.51 2.86 11.39
CA PRO A 233 11.58 2.43 12.79
C PRO A 233 10.16 2.32 13.38
N PRO A 234 9.96 1.43 14.37
CA PRO A 234 8.68 1.33 15.08
C PRO A 234 8.45 2.55 15.98
N GLU A 235 7.21 2.72 16.44
CA GLU A 235 6.89 3.65 17.53
C GLU A 235 7.76 3.35 18.76
N SER A 236 8.31 4.40 19.37
CA SER A 236 9.18 4.31 20.54
C SER A 236 9.19 5.61 21.34
N GLU A 237 9.75 5.60 22.55
CA GLU A 237 9.87 6.77 23.44
C GLU A 237 10.58 7.99 22.79
N VAL A 238 11.37 7.76 21.73
CA VAL A 238 12.09 8.81 20.99
C VAL A 238 11.45 9.15 19.64
N TYR A 239 10.62 8.28 19.07
CA TYR A 239 10.10 8.40 17.71
C TYR A 239 8.61 8.03 17.62
N ASN A 240 7.81 9.02 17.18
CA ASN A 240 6.41 8.86 16.78
C ASN A 240 6.31 9.09 15.26
N LYS A 241 5.92 8.06 14.49
CA LYS A 241 5.82 8.15 13.02
C LYS A 241 4.75 9.15 12.56
N SER A 242 3.71 9.33 13.37
CA SER A 242 2.59 10.24 13.09
C SER A 242 2.88 11.71 13.42
N GLU A 243 4.04 12.03 13.98
CA GLU A 243 4.44 13.41 14.33
C GLU A 243 5.80 13.84 13.75
N ASN A 244 6.61 12.90 13.24
CA ASN A 244 7.89 13.20 12.60
C ASN A 244 7.78 13.31 11.07
N LEU A 245 8.59 14.19 10.50
CA LEU A 245 8.76 14.40 9.06
C LEU A 245 10.26 14.31 8.71
N TYR A 246 10.60 13.59 7.65
CA TYR A 246 11.96 13.55 7.14
C TYR A 246 12.34 14.91 6.54
N GLY A 247 13.63 15.27 6.62
CA GLY A 247 14.13 16.57 6.18
C GLY A 247 13.87 17.75 7.12
N ILE A 248 12.92 17.67 8.07
CA ILE A 248 12.44 18.83 8.85
C ILE A 248 13.54 19.61 9.57
N PHE A 249 14.57 18.94 10.10
CA PHE A 249 15.73 19.58 10.71
C PHE A 249 16.45 20.51 9.73
N TYR A 250 16.81 20.01 8.55
CA TYR A 250 17.50 20.76 7.50
C TYR A 250 16.59 21.86 6.93
N ALA A 251 15.31 21.52 6.68
CA ALA A 251 14.37 22.40 6.03
C ALA A 251 13.89 23.58 6.89
N ARG A 252 13.87 23.48 8.23
CA ARG A 252 13.22 24.47 9.11
C ARG A 252 13.64 25.93 8.84
N GLN A 253 14.93 26.19 8.64
CA GLN A 253 15.41 27.55 8.37
C GLN A 253 14.98 28.06 6.98
N ALA A 254 15.02 27.19 5.97
CA ALA A 254 14.58 27.51 4.61
C ALA A 254 13.05 27.69 4.54
N ILE A 255 12.27 26.90 5.26
CA ILE A 255 10.81 27.03 5.41
C ILE A 255 10.46 28.38 6.06
N ILE A 256 11.18 28.79 7.13
CA ILE A 256 10.97 30.08 7.78
C ILE A 256 11.37 31.25 6.84
N LYS A 257 12.50 31.13 6.14
CA LYS A 257 13.02 32.17 5.23
C LYS A 257 12.16 32.37 3.98
N LYS A 258 11.72 31.28 3.33
CA LYS A 258 10.88 31.29 2.12
C LYS A 258 9.37 31.30 2.42
N GLN A 259 8.98 31.15 3.69
CA GLN A 259 7.58 31.12 4.17
C GLN A 259 6.69 30.04 3.51
N LYS A 260 7.36 29.00 2.98
CA LYS A 260 6.82 27.99 2.07
C LYS A 260 7.48 26.64 2.35
N CYS A 261 6.71 25.57 2.44
CA CYS A 261 7.23 24.21 2.54
C CYS A 261 6.81 23.37 1.34
N TYR A 262 7.76 22.74 0.66
CA TYR A 262 7.47 21.67 -0.29
C TYR A 262 7.27 20.34 0.45
N VAL A 263 6.38 19.48 -0.04
CA VAL A 263 6.12 18.14 0.52
C VAL A 263 6.09 17.12 -0.61
N VAL A 264 6.90 16.06 -0.45
CA VAL A 264 7.07 14.90 -1.37
C VAL A 264 6.85 13.59 -0.60
N GLU A 265 6.88 12.43 -1.26
CA GLU A 265 6.57 11.14 -0.62
C GLU A 265 7.77 10.49 0.11
N GLY A 266 8.97 10.59 -0.46
CA GLY A 266 10.10 9.75 -0.12
C GLY A 266 11.34 10.44 0.47
N TYR A 267 12.25 9.63 1.00
CA TYR A 267 13.52 10.09 1.56
C TYR A 267 14.50 10.56 0.48
N ALA A 268 14.50 9.91 -0.70
CA ALA A 268 15.40 10.24 -1.81
C ALA A 268 15.03 11.61 -2.39
N ASP A 269 13.75 11.78 -2.69
CA ASP A 269 13.04 12.98 -3.12
C ASP A 269 13.52 14.23 -2.34
N VAL A 270 13.46 14.16 -1.00
CA VAL A 270 13.91 15.24 -0.09
C VAL A 270 15.39 15.56 -0.27
N ILE A 271 16.24 14.54 -0.42
CA ILE A 271 17.69 14.72 -0.53
C ILE A 271 18.06 15.29 -1.90
N SER A 272 17.48 14.78 -2.98
CA SER A 272 17.78 15.18 -4.35
C SER A 272 17.21 16.57 -4.67
N MET A 273 15.97 16.88 -4.28
CA MET A 273 15.43 18.23 -4.38
C MET A 273 16.22 19.24 -3.52
N HIS A 274 16.65 18.84 -2.32
CA HIS A 274 17.57 19.67 -1.52
C HIS A 274 18.94 19.82 -2.21
N GLN A 275 19.47 18.77 -2.85
CA GLN A 275 20.71 18.82 -3.63
C GLN A 275 20.62 19.81 -4.81
N ALA A 276 19.43 19.94 -5.39
CA ALA A 276 19.05 20.93 -6.40
C ALA A 276 18.60 22.29 -5.81
N GLY A 277 18.93 22.62 -4.56
CA GLY A 277 18.72 23.94 -3.95
C GLY A 277 17.34 24.19 -3.32
N VAL A 278 16.42 23.22 -3.40
CA VAL A 278 15.09 23.30 -2.79
C VAL A 278 15.16 22.84 -1.32
N GLU A 279 15.96 23.54 -0.50
CA GLU A 279 16.21 23.17 0.90
C GLU A 279 14.94 23.16 1.77
N ASN A 280 13.87 23.85 1.37
CA ASN A 280 12.62 23.98 2.13
C ASN A 280 11.62 22.83 1.88
N ILE A 281 12.10 21.58 1.91
CA ILE A 281 11.35 20.37 1.53
C ILE A 281 11.34 19.29 2.64
N VAL A 282 10.25 18.53 2.74
CA VAL A 282 10.08 17.42 3.70
C VAL A 282 9.30 16.26 3.09
N ALA A 283 9.34 15.09 3.75
CA ALA A 283 8.51 13.92 3.42
C ALA A 283 7.92 13.24 4.67
N PRO A 284 6.73 12.61 4.58
CA PRO A 284 6.29 11.61 5.55
C PRO A 284 7.28 10.46 5.66
N CYS A 285 7.45 9.87 6.84
CA CYS A 285 8.36 8.73 7.04
C CYS A 285 7.77 7.40 6.51
N GLY A 286 7.46 7.32 5.20
CA GLY A 286 6.89 6.15 4.54
C GLY A 286 5.55 5.69 5.14
N THR A 287 4.57 6.58 5.10
CA THR A 287 3.15 6.39 5.43
C THR A 287 2.34 7.51 4.78
N ALA A 288 1.02 7.34 4.66
CA ALA A 288 0.13 8.46 4.39
C ALA A 288 0.34 9.61 5.39
N LEU A 289 0.21 10.85 4.91
CA LEU A 289 0.35 12.08 5.68
C LEU A 289 -0.64 12.14 6.85
N THR A 290 -0.19 12.64 8.01
CA THR A 290 -1.00 12.72 9.24
C THR A 290 -1.26 14.16 9.69
N ASN A 291 -2.34 14.36 10.46
CA ASN A 291 -2.62 15.65 11.09
C ASN A 291 -1.52 16.08 12.09
N GLY A 292 -0.78 15.14 12.71
CA GLY A 292 0.36 15.46 13.57
C GLY A 292 1.51 16.10 12.81
N GLN A 293 1.89 15.51 11.67
CA GLN A 293 2.88 16.04 10.73
C GLN A 293 2.46 17.42 10.18
N ILE A 294 1.19 17.58 9.82
CA ILE A 294 0.64 18.86 9.33
C ILE A 294 0.71 19.94 10.43
N ARG A 295 0.42 19.59 11.70
CA ARG A 295 0.55 20.52 12.84
C ARG A 295 2.00 20.89 13.15
N LEU A 296 2.96 19.98 12.93
CA LEU A 296 4.39 20.29 12.99
C LEU A 296 4.75 21.36 11.94
N LEU A 297 4.34 21.17 10.67
CA LEU A 297 4.56 22.17 9.62
C LEU A 297 3.87 23.50 9.91
N LYS A 298 2.63 23.49 10.41
CA LYS A 298 1.90 24.70 10.82
C LYS A 298 2.57 25.47 11.96
N ARG A 299 3.39 24.80 12.79
CA ARG A 299 4.22 25.40 13.85
C ARG A 299 5.51 26.01 13.29
N VAL A 300 6.16 25.35 12.32
CA VAL A 300 7.42 25.81 11.70
C VAL A 300 7.21 26.94 10.69
N LEU A 301 6.13 26.89 9.90
CA LEU A 301 5.75 27.98 9.01
C LEU A 301 5.44 29.23 9.85
N PRO A 302 6.12 30.38 9.63
CA PRO A 302 5.90 31.59 10.43
C PRO A 302 4.53 32.22 10.15
N SER A 303 4.10 33.14 11.02
CA SER A 303 2.95 34.02 10.76
C SER A 303 3.45 35.42 10.43
N VAL A 304 3.12 35.91 9.23
CA VAL A 304 3.52 37.22 8.66
C VAL A 304 2.47 38.29 9.01
N GLY A 305 2.84 39.58 8.99
CA GLY A 305 1.91 40.73 9.03
C GLY A 305 1.14 40.96 10.34
N ASN A 306 0.77 42.22 10.65
CA ASN A 306 -0.19 42.51 11.74
C ASN A 306 -1.65 42.21 11.35
N THR A 307 -1.88 41.79 10.10
CA THR A 307 -3.07 41.08 9.64
C THR A 307 -3.19 39.68 10.24
N LEU A 308 -4.38 39.09 10.11
CA LEU A 308 -4.68 37.74 10.59
C LEU A 308 -4.01 36.69 9.69
N ALA A 309 -3.66 35.54 10.30
CA ALA A 309 -3.52 34.16 9.80
C ALA A 309 -2.92 33.79 8.41
N ASP A 310 -2.92 34.64 7.38
CA ASP A 310 -3.47 34.20 6.09
C ASP A 310 -2.51 33.66 5.01
N GLU A 311 -1.19 33.67 5.22
CA GLU A 311 -0.18 33.33 4.19
C GLU A 311 0.77 32.18 4.60
N LYS A 312 0.23 31.07 5.12
CA LYS A 312 1.02 29.84 5.34
C LYS A 312 0.85 28.85 4.20
N TYR A 313 1.81 28.81 3.27
CA TYR A 313 1.75 27.96 2.09
C TYR A 313 2.49 26.63 2.27
N VAL A 314 1.79 25.53 1.97
CA VAL A 314 2.39 24.22 1.69
C VAL A 314 2.15 23.89 0.22
N THR A 315 3.23 23.52 -0.47
CA THR A 315 3.19 23.07 -1.86
C THR A 315 3.42 21.57 -1.90
N MET A 316 2.43 20.84 -2.37
CA MET A 316 2.56 19.43 -2.69
C MET A 316 3.29 19.29 -4.02
N LEU A 317 4.38 18.52 -4.04
CA LEU A 317 5.14 18.19 -5.23
C LEU A 317 4.98 16.69 -5.48
N TYR A 318 4.33 16.34 -6.59
CA TYR A 318 4.04 14.96 -6.96
C TYR A 318 4.41 14.71 -8.42
N ASP A 319 4.67 13.43 -8.69
CA ASP A 319 4.92 12.80 -9.98
C ASP A 319 3.90 13.25 -11.05
N GLY A 320 4.32 13.28 -12.31
CA GLY A 320 3.47 13.68 -13.43
C GLY A 320 2.28 12.76 -13.74
N ASP A 321 2.21 11.59 -13.09
CA ASP A 321 1.28 10.51 -13.40
C ASP A 321 -0.13 10.67 -12.76
N SER A 322 -1.02 9.72 -13.03
CA SER A 322 -2.38 9.71 -12.46
C SER A 322 -2.39 9.39 -10.95
N ALA A 323 -1.47 8.55 -10.47
CA ALA A 323 -1.40 8.18 -9.06
C ALA A 323 -0.97 9.37 -8.17
N GLY A 324 0.05 10.13 -8.58
CA GLY A 324 0.50 11.36 -7.94
C GLY A 324 -0.58 12.44 -7.91
N GLN A 325 -1.32 12.61 -9.01
CA GLN A 325 -2.48 13.52 -9.06
C GLN A 325 -3.59 13.09 -8.06
N HIS A 326 -3.91 11.79 -7.99
CA HIS A 326 -4.85 11.26 -6.99
C HIS A 326 -4.34 11.41 -5.54
N ALA A 327 -3.04 11.24 -5.30
CA ALA A 327 -2.41 11.46 -4.00
C ALA A 327 -2.49 12.93 -3.56
N ALA A 328 -2.23 13.87 -4.47
CA ALA A 328 -2.42 15.31 -4.26
C ALA A 328 -3.87 15.65 -3.88
N ILE A 329 -4.85 15.16 -4.65
CA ILE A 329 -6.29 15.36 -4.41
C ILE A 329 -6.73 14.83 -3.03
N LYS A 330 -6.14 13.71 -2.58
CA LYS A 330 -6.42 13.14 -1.26
C LYS A 330 -5.78 13.94 -0.13
N ASN A 331 -4.51 14.31 -0.27
CA ASN A 331 -3.72 14.87 0.83
C ASN A 331 -3.99 16.38 1.03
N GLY A 332 -4.35 17.14 -0.02
CA GLY A 332 -4.65 18.57 0.09
C GLY A 332 -5.84 18.91 1.00
N LYS A 333 -6.88 18.05 1.03
CA LYS A 333 -8.05 18.21 1.94
C LYS A 333 -7.63 18.17 3.42
N LEU A 334 -6.54 17.47 3.78
CA LEU A 334 -5.99 17.44 5.14
C LEU A 334 -5.30 18.75 5.54
N PHE A 335 -4.46 19.30 4.66
CA PHE A 335 -3.79 20.59 4.88
C PHE A 335 -4.81 21.75 5.01
N LEU A 336 -5.85 21.77 4.16
CA LEU A 336 -6.94 22.75 4.26
C LEU A 336 -7.72 22.64 5.59
N ALA A 337 -7.99 21.42 6.05
CA ALA A 337 -8.72 21.17 7.30
C ALA A 337 -7.94 21.62 8.56
N GLU A 338 -6.61 21.57 8.51
CA GLU A 338 -5.74 22.19 9.52
C GLU A 338 -5.48 23.68 9.25
N GLY A 339 -6.13 24.31 8.26
CA GLY A 339 -6.08 25.76 8.03
C GLY A 339 -4.74 26.26 7.47
N LEU A 340 -4.15 25.51 6.53
CA LEU A 340 -3.02 25.96 5.71
C LEU A 340 -3.51 26.27 4.28
N ASN A 341 -2.83 27.19 3.60
CA ASN A 341 -3.04 27.38 2.16
C ASN A 341 -2.29 26.28 1.40
N VAL A 342 -2.91 25.70 0.38
CA VAL A 342 -2.37 24.52 -0.32
C VAL A 342 -2.16 24.83 -1.79
N ARG A 343 -0.97 24.52 -2.28
CA ARG A 343 -0.61 24.58 -3.69
C ARG A 343 -0.12 23.22 -4.18
N VAL A 344 -0.10 23.02 -5.49
CA VAL A 344 0.37 21.80 -6.15
C VAL A 344 1.34 22.19 -7.26
N VAL A 345 2.44 21.46 -7.37
CA VAL A 345 3.25 21.38 -8.59
C VAL A 345 3.18 19.93 -9.07
N THR A 346 2.83 19.75 -10.33
CA THR A 346 2.90 18.47 -11.03
C THR A 346 4.18 18.48 -11.88
N LEU A 347 5.00 17.45 -11.73
CA LEU A 347 6.20 17.26 -12.54
C LEU A 347 5.86 16.85 -13.98
N PRO A 348 6.82 16.88 -14.92
CA PRO A 348 6.61 16.34 -16.25
C PRO A 348 6.20 14.86 -16.21
N PRO A 349 5.55 14.32 -17.27
CA PRO A 349 5.32 12.89 -17.39
C PRO A 349 6.63 12.10 -17.21
N GLU A 350 6.54 10.91 -16.58
CA GLU A 350 7.65 10.00 -16.28
C GLU A 350 8.70 10.53 -15.27
N GLU A 351 8.60 11.76 -14.78
CA GLU A 351 9.49 12.33 -13.76
C GLU A 351 8.90 12.24 -12.34
N ASP A 352 9.71 11.72 -11.40
CA ASP A 352 9.52 11.84 -9.95
C ASP A 352 10.45 12.94 -9.38
N PRO A 353 10.31 13.36 -8.10
CA PRO A 353 11.15 14.44 -7.55
C PRO A 353 12.62 14.05 -7.34
N ASP A 354 13.00 12.76 -7.39
CA ASP A 354 14.39 12.33 -7.41
C ASP A 354 14.96 12.51 -8.82
N SER A 355 14.33 11.91 -9.84
CA SER A 355 14.77 11.97 -11.24
C SER A 355 14.77 13.39 -11.80
N PHE A 356 13.73 14.19 -11.54
CA PHE A 356 13.66 15.57 -12.00
C PHE A 356 14.82 16.42 -11.47
N ALA A 357 15.26 16.15 -10.23
CA ALA A 357 16.40 16.81 -9.59
C ALA A 357 17.77 16.25 -10.01
N GLN A 358 17.84 15.07 -10.63
CA GLN A 358 19.06 14.54 -11.26
C GLN A 358 19.22 15.04 -12.71
N HIS A 359 18.12 15.17 -13.46
CA HIS A 359 18.16 15.62 -14.86
C HIS A 359 18.37 17.14 -15.03
N ASN A 360 18.08 17.93 -13.99
CA ASN A 360 18.06 19.39 -14.08
C ASN A 360 19.00 20.07 -13.06
N ASN A 361 19.48 21.27 -13.39
CA ASN A 361 20.24 22.10 -12.45
C ASN A 361 19.31 22.92 -11.53
N ALA A 362 19.87 23.49 -10.46
CA ALA A 362 19.11 24.21 -9.43
C ALA A 362 18.26 25.38 -9.97
N ASP A 363 18.77 26.14 -10.95
CA ASP A 363 18.05 27.27 -11.53
C ASP A 363 16.85 26.79 -12.36
N VAL A 364 17.01 25.70 -13.12
CA VAL A 364 15.93 25.07 -13.90
C VAL A 364 14.88 24.46 -12.98
N VAL A 365 15.30 23.74 -11.93
CA VAL A 365 14.38 23.16 -10.93
C VAL A 365 13.60 24.26 -10.22
N GLN A 366 14.26 25.28 -9.68
CA GLN A 366 13.57 26.37 -8.98
C GLN A 366 12.62 27.12 -9.92
N LYS A 367 13.05 27.44 -11.14
CA LYS A 367 12.20 28.10 -12.14
C LYS A 367 10.96 27.26 -12.48
N TYR A 368 11.11 25.95 -12.73
CA TYR A 368 9.97 25.07 -13.01
C TYR A 368 8.97 25.03 -11.83
N LEU A 369 9.47 24.95 -10.59
CA LEU A 369 8.65 24.97 -9.37
C LEU A 369 7.97 26.32 -9.07
N GLU A 370 8.40 27.40 -9.72
CA GLU A 370 7.79 28.73 -9.62
C GLU A 370 6.78 28.97 -10.75
N GLU A 371 7.06 28.50 -11.97
CA GLU A 371 6.18 28.64 -13.14
C GLU A 371 5.01 27.65 -13.17
N ASN A 372 5.18 26.43 -12.63
CA ASN A 372 4.17 25.36 -12.67
C ASN A 372 3.38 25.19 -11.37
N GLU A 373 3.50 26.14 -10.44
CA GLU A 373 2.77 26.08 -9.17
C GLU A 373 1.33 26.61 -9.30
N GLN A 374 0.37 25.75 -8.94
CA GLN A 374 -1.07 26.01 -9.04
C GLN A 374 -1.74 25.98 -7.67
N ASP A 375 -2.87 26.68 -7.53
CA ASP A 375 -3.73 26.56 -6.36
C ASP A 375 -4.41 25.19 -6.32
N TYR A 376 -4.47 24.56 -5.14
CA TYR A 376 -5.02 23.21 -4.98
C TYR A 376 -6.51 23.08 -5.32
N ILE A 377 -7.33 24.11 -5.04
CA ILE A 377 -8.77 24.09 -5.37
C ILE A 377 -8.96 24.14 -6.89
N LEU A 378 -8.18 24.98 -7.59
CA LEU A 378 -8.21 25.08 -9.04
C LEU A 378 -7.66 23.83 -9.72
N PHE A 379 -6.51 23.32 -9.24
CA PHE A 379 -5.92 22.05 -9.69
C PHE A 379 -6.94 20.91 -9.60
N LYS A 380 -7.55 20.71 -8.42
CA LYS A 380 -8.53 19.64 -8.21
C LYS A 380 -9.77 19.82 -9.09
N SER A 381 -10.26 21.05 -9.26
CA SER A 381 -11.38 21.36 -10.17
C SER A 381 -11.06 20.93 -11.60
N ASN A 382 -9.86 21.26 -12.10
CA ASN A 382 -9.43 20.92 -13.46
C ASN A 382 -9.30 19.41 -13.68
N VAL A 383 -8.84 18.63 -12.69
CA VAL A 383 -8.79 17.16 -12.79
C VAL A 383 -10.21 16.58 -12.86
N LEU A 384 -11.09 16.94 -11.90
CA LEU A 384 -12.47 16.43 -11.87
C LEU A 384 -13.30 16.84 -13.10
N LEU A 385 -13.00 18.00 -13.71
CA LEU A 385 -13.62 18.43 -14.98
C LEU A 385 -13.18 17.55 -16.16
N ARG A 386 -11.90 17.18 -16.23
CA ARG A 386 -11.38 16.23 -17.24
C ARG A 386 -12.00 14.84 -17.08
N GLU A 387 -12.12 14.35 -15.84
CA GLU A 387 -12.70 13.04 -15.54
C GLU A 387 -14.22 12.96 -15.75
N SER A 388 -14.94 14.07 -15.54
CA SER A 388 -16.38 14.15 -15.80
C SER A 388 -16.74 14.41 -17.27
N GLY A 389 -15.87 15.09 -18.02
CA GLY A 389 -16.03 15.30 -19.47
C GLY A 389 -17.31 16.08 -19.81
N THR A 390 -18.27 15.42 -20.47
CA THR A 390 -19.60 15.97 -20.79
C THR A 390 -20.74 15.37 -19.97
N ASP A 391 -20.47 14.36 -19.13
CA ASP A 391 -21.46 13.59 -18.38
C ASP A 391 -22.11 14.43 -17.25
N PRO A 392 -23.43 14.72 -17.29
CA PRO A 392 -24.10 15.54 -16.28
C PRO A 392 -24.08 14.93 -14.87
N VAL A 393 -24.10 13.60 -14.76
CA VAL A 393 -24.12 12.89 -13.48
C VAL A 393 -22.73 12.95 -12.83
N LYS A 394 -21.66 12.76 -13.62
CA LYS A 394 -20.28 12.94 -13.13
C LYS A 394 -19.99 14.40 -12.78
N LYS A 395 -20.46 15.37 -13.57
CA LYS A 395 -20.36 16.81 -13.21
C LYS A 395 -21.07 17.11 -11.90
N ALA A 396 -22.28 16.60 -11.69
CA ALA A 396 -23.01 16.75 -10.43
C ALA A 396 -22.33 16.04 -9.25
N ALA A 397 -21.52 15.00 -9.47
CA ALA A 397 -20.68 14.39 -8.44
C ALA A 397 -19.44 15.25 -8.13
N ALA A 398 -18.75 15.74 -9.16
CA ALA A 398 -17.58 16.61 -9.03
C ALA A 398 -17.89 17.92 -8.27
N ILE A 399 -19.03 18.57 -8.58
CA ILE A 399 -19.49 19.77 -7.86
C ILE A 399 -19.68 19.49 -6.36
N LYS A 400 -20.21 18.31 -5.99
CA LYS A 400 -20.40 17.91 -4.58
C LYS A 400 -19.07 17.69 -3.85
N ASP A 401 -18.12 16.98 -4.46
CA ASP A 401 -16.80 16.75 -3.86
C ASP A 401 -15.95 18.04 -3.79
N MET A 402 -16.11 18.97 -4.74
CA MET A 402 -15.54 20.31 -4.63
C MET A 402 -16.18 21.12 -3.51
N ALA A 403 -17.51 21.08 -3.36
CA ALA A 403 -18.21 21.70 -2.23
C ALA A 403 -17.80 21.09 -0.88
N GLU A 404 -17.61 19.76 -0.80
CA GLU A 404 -16.98 19.12 0.37
C GLU A 404 -15.57 19.62 0.64
N THR A 405 -14.77 19.82 -0.41
CA THR A 405 -13.38 20.29 -0.28
C THR A 405 -13.32 21.74 0.19
N ILE A 406 -14.23 22.59 -0.29
CA ILE A 406 -14.40 23.97 0.21
C ILE A 406 -14.97 23.97 1.64
N SER A 407 -15.80 22.99 2.01
CA SER A 407 -16.47 22.94 3.31
C SER A 407 -15.52 22.87 4.52
N VAL A 408 -14.30 22.33 4.37
CA VAL A 408 -13.34 22.19 5.49
C VAL A 408 -12.60 23.48 5.83
N ILE A 409 -12.53 24.45 4.92
CA ILE A 409 -11.83 25.73 5.10
C ILE A 409 -12.49 26.52 6.25
N GLU A 410 -11.75 26.95 7.27
CA GLU A 410 -12.34 27.68 8.42
C GLU A 410 -12.96 29.03 8.01
N ASP A 411 -12.26 29.82 7.19
CA ASP A 411 -12.61 31.19 6.81
C ASP A 411 -13.80 31.27 5.82
N PRO A 412 -14.87 32.03 6.12
CA PRO A 412 -15.96 32.28 5.18
C PRO A 412 -15.56 33.04 3.91
N ILE A 413 -14.58 33.95 3.96
CA ILE A 413 -14.21 34.78 2.80
C ILE A 413 -13.50 33.90 1.76
N LYS A 414 -12.49 33.13 2.17
CA LYS A 414 -11.86 32.11 1.31
C LYS A 414 -12.87 31.11 0.74
N ARG A 415 -13.88 30.66 1.51
CA ARG A 415 -14.93 29.78 0.96
C ARG A 415 -15.78 30.44 -0.13
N ASP A 416 -16.15 31.71 0.05
CA ASP A 416 -16.92 32.45 -0.95
C ASP A 416 -16.12 32.68 -2.24
N VAL A 417 -14.87 33.15 -2.10
CA VAL A 417 -13.95 33.33 -3.24
C VAL A 417 -13.73 32.02 -3.99
N TYR A 418 -13.36 30.93 -3.31
CA TYR A 418 -13.19 29.64 -4.00
C TYR A 418 -14.47 29.12 -4.66
N SER A 419 -15.66 29.32 -4.05
CA SER A 419 -16.93 28.94 -4.70
C SER A 419 -17.20 29.77 -5.95
N LYS A 420 -16.82 31.05 -5.94
CA LYS A 420 -16.95 31.95 -7.08
C LYS A 420 -16.00 31.59 -8.23
N GLU A 421 -14.75 31.24 -7.93
CA GLU A 421 -13.76 30.87 -8.96
C GLU A 421 -14.11 29.54 -9.65
N ILE A 422 -14.65 28.55 -8.93
CA ILE A 422 -14.98 27.24 -9.54
C ILE A 422 -16.35 27.23 -10.24
N ALA A 423 -17.29 28.11 -9.88
CA ALA A 423 -18.63 28.15 -10.44
C ALA A 423 -18.64 28.26 -11.99
N PRO A 424 -17.88 29.18 -12.62
CA PRO A 424 -17.74 29.24 -14.09
C PRO A 424 -17.15 27.96 -14.70
N LEU A 425 -16.17 27.33 -14.04
CA LEU A 425 -15.49 26.13 -14.54
C LEU A 425 -16.43 24.93 -14.64
N PHE A 426 -17.35 24.80 -13.67
CA PHE A 426 -18.39 23.76 -13.66
C PHE A 426 -19.69 24.16 -14.39
N HIS A 427 -19.75 25.38 -14.95
CA HIS A 427 -20.96 25.97 -15.53
C HIS A 427 -22.18 25.90 -14.58
N THR A 428 -21.97 26.32 -13.33
CA THR A 428 -22.99 26.29 -12.27
C THR A 428 -22.99 27.58 -11.47
N GLU A 429 -24.03 27.80 -10.66
CA GLU A 429 -24.16 29.01 -9.84
C GLU A 429 -23.39 28.90 -8.51
N GLN A 430 -22.70 29.99 -8.12
CA GLN A 430 -21.99 30.10 -6.83
C GLN A 430 -22.91 29.81 -5.64
N SER A 431 -24.20 30.18 -5.74
CA SER A 431 -25.22 29.95 -4.72
C SER A 431 -25.46 28.47 -4.43
N ILE A 432 -25.46 27.61 -5.46
CA ILE A 432 -25.68 26.15 -5.34
C ILE A 432 -24.52 25.50 -4.58
N ILE A 433 -23.28 25.90 -4.92
CA ILE A 433 -22.07 25.44 -4.22
C ILE A 433 -22.11 25.88 -2.75
N MET A 434 -22.41 27.17 -2.49
CA MET A 434 -22.45 27.73 -1.14
C MET A 434 -23.58 27.16 -0.28
N GLU A 435 -24.73 26.81 -0.87
CA GLU A 435 -25.79 26.08 -0.16
C GLU A 435 -25.31 24.68 0.27
N TYR A 436 -24.67 23.93 -0.62
CA TYR A 436 -24.17 22.59 -0.32
C TYR A 436 -23.04 22.61 0.72
N VAL A 437 -22.08 23.55 0.60
CA VAL A 437 -21.07 23.89 1.62
C VAL A 437 -21.74 24.20 2.97
N GLY A 438 -22.81 25.00 2.96
CA GLY A 438 -23.57 25.37 4.15
C GLY A 438 -24.28 24.18 4.80
N LYS A 439 -24.83 23.26 3.99
CA LYS A 439 -25.45 22.01 4.47
C LYS A 439 -24.43 21.09 5.14
N ILE A 440 -23.32 20.77 4.46
CA ILE A 440 -22.26 19.90 4.99
C ILE A 440 -21.75 20.40 6.35
N ARG A 441 -21.55 21.72 6.49
CA ARG A 441 -21.08 22.31 7.75
C ARG A 441 -22.13 22.29 8.87
N LYS A 442 -23.43 22.39 8.56
CA LYS A 442 -24.51 22.20 9.53
C LYS A 442 -24.56 20.76 10.03
N ASP A 443 -24.50 19.79 9.11
CA ASP A 443 -24.56 18.36 9.43
C ASP A 443 -23.34 17.94 10.28
N ALA A 444 -22.14 18.39 9.92
CA ALA A 444 -20.92 18.17 10.70
C ALA A 444 -20.92 18.83 12.09
N ALA A 445 -21.55 20.01 12.24
CA ALA A 445 -21.71 20.66 13.53
C ALA A 445 -22.72 19.90 14.43
N ALA A 446 -23.85 19.48 13.88
CA ALA A 446 -24.86 18.69 14.59
C ALA A 446 -24.32 17.32 15.04
N GLN A 447 -23.45 16.69 14.24
CA GLN A 447 -22.78 15.45 14.61
C GLN A 447 -21.80 15.64 15.78
N LYS A 448 -20.94 16.67 15.72
CA LYS A 448 -20.02 16.99 16.83
C LYS A 448 -20.74 17.32 18.13
N GLU A 449 -21.91 17.96 18.07
CA GLU A 449 -22.71 18.25 19.27
C GLU A 449 -23.34 16.97 19.85
N LYS A 450 -23.84 16.05 19.03
CA LYS A 450 -24.31 14.73 19.49
C LYS A 450 -23.18 13.93 20.16
N GLU A 451 -21.98 13.98 19.62
CA GLU A 451 -20.78 13.35 20.20
C GLU A 451 -20.38 13.99 21.52
N ARG A 452 -20.40 15.34 21.60
CA ARG A 452 -20.13 16.10 22.83
C ARG A 452 -21.11 15.73 23.95
N LEU A 453 -22.41 15.66 23.63
CA LEU A 453 -23.46 15.30 24.59
C LEU A 453 -23.32 13.85 25.07
N ARG A 454 -23.08 12.89 24.16
CA ARG A 454 -22.77 11.48 24.52
C ARG A 454 -21.54 11.35 25.42
N GLY A 455 -20.50 12.16 25.17
CA GLY A 455 -19.29 12.22 26.00
C GLY A 455 -19.50 12.82 27.39
N GLN A 456 -20.54 13.64 27.59
CA GLN A 456 -20.89 14.19 28.91
C GLN A 456 -21.70 13.20 29.75
N THR A 457 -22.66 12.48 29.16
CA THR A 457 -23.46 11.47 29.87
C THR A 457 -22.65 10.31 30.47
N PHE A 458 -21.41 10.08 29.99
CA PHE A 458 -20.50 9.06 30.53
C PHE A 458 -19.63 9.53 31.72
N ARG A 459 -19.82 10.76 32.24
CA ARG A 459 -19.06 11.30 33.37
C ARG A 459 -19.87 11.47 34.67
N GLU A 460 -21.18 11.25 34.65
CA GLU A 460 -22.05 11.40 35.82
C GLU A 460 -22.51 10.04 36.37
N THR A 461 -21.55 9.26 36.87
CA THR A 461 -21.82 8.05 37.66
C THR A 461 -21.25 8.25 39.07
N PRO A 462 -22.07 8.27 40.14
CA PRO A 462 -21.58 8.47 41.50
C PRO A 462 -20.61 7.37 41.94
N ILE A 463 -19.47 7.76 42.51
CA ILE A 463 -18.45 6.83 43.02
C ILE A 463 -18.98 6.19 44.32
N GLY A 464 -19.31 4.90 44.26
CA GLY A 464 -19.70 4.11 45.42
C GLY A 464 -18.54 3.91 46.40
N GLN A 465 -18.81 4.10 47.70
CA GLN A 465 -17.83 3.86 48.76
C GLN A 465 -17.60 2.36 49.00
N PRO A 466 -16.38 1.91 49.38
CA PRO A 466 -16.10 0.50 49.63
C PRO A 466 -16.65 0.05 51.00
N SER A 467 -17.65 -0.82 50.99
CA SER A 467 -18.30 -1.34 52.21
C SER A 467 -17.57 -2.56 52.80
N GLY A 468 -16.88 -2.38 53.91
CA GLY A 468 -16.28 -3.46 54.70
C GLY A 468 -17.14 -3.89 55.89
N LYS A 469 -17.64 -5.15 55.88
CA LYS A 469 -18.15 -5.96 57.01
C LYS A 469 -18.99 -5.25 58.11
N GLY A 470 -20.30 -5.47 58.11
CA GLY A 470 -21.21 -5.23 59.24
C GLY A 470 -22.25 -6.35 59.39
N TYR A 471 -22.74 -6.60 60.60
CA TYR A 471 -23.65 -7.71 60.92
C TYR A 471 -25.15 -7.33 60.87
N ASN A 472 -25.99 -8.34 60.61
CA ASN A 472 -27.38 -8.54 61.07
C ASN A 472 -28.28 -7.30 61.34
N ASN A 473 -29.33 -7.10 60.54
CA ASN A 473 -30.64 -7.74 60.83
C ASN A 473 -31.75 -7.40 59.79
N GLN A 474 -32.79 -8.25 59.76
CA GLN A 474 -34.13 -8.02 59.19
C GLN A 474 -34.99 -7.16 60.18
N PRO A 475 -36.25 -6.71 59.91
CA PRO A 475 -37.19 -7.17 58.85
C PRO A 475 -38.11 -6.13 58.14
N TYR A 476 -38.66 -6.56 56.99
CA TYR A 476 -40.03 -6.36 56.45
C TYR A 476 -40.59 -4.95 56.09
N ASN A 477 -41.32 -4.95 54.95
CA ASN A 477 -42.66 -4.40 54.63
C ASN A 477 -43.23 -3.18 55.42
N ASN A 478 -44.04 -2.29 54.83
CA ASN A 478 -45.12 -2.64 53.88
C ASN A 478 -45.64 -1.48 52.99
N GLN A 479 -46.18 -1.88 51.82
CA GLN A 479 -47.32 -1.33 51.06
C GLN A 479 -47.87 0.11 51.28
N SER A 480 -47.84 0.86 50.16
CA SER A 480 -49.02 1.40 49.46
C SER A 480 -49.67 2.76 49.82
N GLN A 481 -50.31 3.32 48.77
CA GLN A 481 -51.29 4.42 48.71
C GLN A 481 -50.84 5.86 49.05
N GLY A 482 -50.71 6.69 48.01
CA GLY A 482 -51.88 7.42 47.53
C GLY A 482 -51.84 8.96 47.56
N GLN A 483 -52.51 9.55 46.56
CA GLN A 483 -53.01 10.93 46.52
C GLN A 483 -51.94 12.06 46.42
N GLN A 484 -52.23 13.27 45.92
CA GLN A 484 -53.25 13.74 44.97
C GLN A 484 -52.81 15.11 44.41
N GLN A 485 -53.23 15.45 43.19
CA GLN A 485 -53.42 16.82 42.65
C GLN A 485 -52.19 17.77 42.64
N GLY A 486 -52.00 18.61 41.62
CA GLY A 486 -52.72 18.78 40.36
C GLY A 486 -52.45 20.18 39.78
N ASN A 487 -52.75 20.38 38.50
CA ASN A 487 -53.06 21.73 38.02
C ASN A 487 -53.99 21.68 36.81
N GLN A 488 -54.63 22.80 36.48
CA GLN A 488 -55.84 22.84 35.67
C GLN A 488 -55.80 24.00 34.65
N GLN A 489 -56.58 23.86 33.57
CA GLN A 489 -57.26 24.91 32.76
C GLN A 489 -56.87 25.13 31.28
N VAL A 490 -57.82 24.67 30.43
CA VAL A 490 -58.50 25.38 29.32
C VAL A 490 -57.75 25.76 28.03
N GLY A 491 -58.26 25.19 26.91
CA GLY A 491 -58.41 25.88 25.61
C GLY A 491 -57.39 25.50 24.52
N GLY A 492 -57.79 25.20 23.27
CA GLY A 492 -59.13 24.95 22.72
C GLY A 492 -59.23 25.21 21.21
N GLN A 493 -60.02 24.40 20.48
CA GLN A 493 -60.43 24.57 19.06
C GLN A 493 -59.33 24.48 17.96
N GLN A 494 -59.62 24.12 16.70
CA GLN A 494 -60.52 23.07 16.19
C GLN A 494 -60.14 22.67 14.73
N ASN A 495 -60.75 21.58 14.25
CA ASN A 495 -60.53 20.92 12.95
C ASN A 495 -60.60 21.82 11.69
N ASN A 496 -59.96 21.39 10.59
CA ASN A 496 -60.70 20.78 9.47
C ASN A 496 -59.82 20.11 8.39
N GLN A 497 -60.33 19.00 7.84
CA GLN A 497 -59.98 18.47 6.51
C GLN A 497 -60.92 19.09 5.44
N PRO A 498 -60.75 18.77 4.15
CA PRO A 498 -61.68 17.80 3.58
C PRO A 498 -61.05 16.74 2.65
N GLN A 499 -61.84 15.73 2.29
CA GLN A 499 -61.52 14.67 1.31
C GLN A 499 -62.37 14.82 0.04
N ASN A 500 -61.86 14.34 -1.11
CA ASN A 500 -62.53 13.58 -2.18
C ASN A 500 -61.53 13.41 -3.35
N GLN A 501 -61.33 12.27 -4.03
CA GLN A 501 -62.20 11.20 -4.59
C GLN A 501 -62.80 11.49 -5.98
N GLN A 502 -62.16 10.90 -7.01
CA GLN A 502 -62.69 10.37 -8.30
C GLN A 502 -61.48 9.74 -9.03
N GLN A 503 -61.39 8.42 -9.27
CA GLN A 503 -62.09 7.53 -10.23
C GLN A 503 -61.50 7.53 -11.65
N TYR A 504 -61.17 6.31 -12.14
CA TYR A 504 -60.70 5.98 -13.49
C TYR A 504 -61.87 5.78 -14.48
N PRO A 505 -61.57 5.63 -15.79
CA PRO A 505 -61.67 4.27 -16.38
C PRO A 505 -60.51 3.91 -17.34
N ASP A 506 -60.53 2.66 -17.81
CA ASP A 506 -59.46 1.98 -18.58
C ASP A 506 -59.65 2.01 -20.13
N GLU A 507 -58.60 1.50 -20.82
CA GLU A 507 -58.64 0.71 -22.08
C GLU A 507 -59.10 1.36 -23.42
N HIS A 508 -58.22 1.32 -24.45
CA HIS A 508 -58.38 0.46 -25.65
C HIS A 508 -57.19 0.53 -26.65
N TYR A 509 -57.33 -0.25 -27.75
CA TYR A 509 -56.32 -0.85 -28.65
C TYR A 509 -55.78 0.03 -29.82
N ILE A 510 -54.83 -0.54 -30.59
CA ILE A 510 -54.05 0.03 -31.72
C ILE A 510 -54.88 0.22 -33.02
N PRO A 511 -54.39 0.99 -34.02
CA PRO A 511 -53.76 0.33 -35.18
C PRO A 511 -52.52 1.06 -35.79
N ASP A 512 -51.90 0.42 -36.79
CA ASP A 512 -50.66 0.81 -37.50
C ASP A 512 -50.82 1.89 -38.60
N ASP A 513 -49.81 1.98 -39.48
CA ASP A 513 -49.64 2.80 -40.69
C ASP A 513 -49.29 4.31 -40.52
N PHE A 514 -48.02 4.66 -40.76
CA PHE A 514 -47.63 5.52 -41.91
C PHE A 514 -46.10 5.59 -42.14
N PHE A 515 -45.56 4.72 -43.00
CA PHE A 515 -44.29 4.94 -43.71
C PHE A 515 -44.38 4.39 -45.13
N ALA A 516 -44.60 5.27 -46.11
CA ALA A 516 -44.71 4.91 -47.52
C ALA A 516 -44.11 5.98 -48.45
N ASN A 517 -43.67 5.50 -49.61
CA ASN A 517 -43.03 6.21 -50.74
C ASN A 517 -41.50 6.38 -50.61
N HIS A 518 -40.66 5.55 -51.26
CA HIS A 518 -40.43 5.34 -52.72
C HIS A 518 -39.49 6.41 -53.33
N PRO A 519 -38.69 6.08 -54.37
CA PRO A 519 -38.04 4.79 -54.71
C PRO A 519 -36.49 5.04 -54.94
N ASP A 520 -35.65 4.32 -55.72
CA ASP A 520 -35.90 3.44 -56.87
C ASP A 520 -34.69 2.57 -57.33
N ILE A 521 -34.98 1.69 -58.29
CA ILE A 521 -34.08 0.92 -59.18
C ILE A 521 -33.37 -0.30 -58.57
N THR A 522 -34.04 -1.45 -58.73
CA THR A 522 -33.40 -2.72 -59.16
C THR A 522 -33.84 -3.01 -60.61
N PRO A 523 -33.17 -3.90 -61.37
CA PRO A 523 -33.74 -5.24 -61.54
C PRO A 523 -32.68 -6.38 -61.73
N SER A 524 -32.85 -7.54 -61.10
CA SER A 524 -33.33 -8.83 -61.68
C SER A 524 -32.22 -9.70 -62.34
N THR A 525 -32.17 -11.03 -62.26
CA THR A 525 -32.99 -12.10 -61.60
C THR A 525 -32.05 -13.34 -61.37
N GLN A 526 -32.41 -14.58 -60.94
CA GLN A 526 -33.68 -15.31 -60.88
C GLN A 526 -33.69 -16.46 -59.83
N GLN A 527 -34.86 -16.69 -59.20
CA GLN A 527 -35.45 -17.93 -58.64
C GLN A 527 -34.60 -19.00 -57.91
N GLY A 528 -35.00 -19.29 -56.65
CA GLY A 528 -35.13 -20.68 -56.15
C GLY A 528 -34.60 -20.97 -54.73
N GLY A 529 -35.49 -21.27 -53.78
CA GLY A 529 -35.15 -21.90 -52.49
C GLY A 529 -35.51 -21.10 -51.22
N PRO A 530 -35.80 -21.76 -50.08
CA PRO A 530 -36.28 -21.10 -48.86
C PRO A 530 -35.17 -20.48 -48.00
N ALA A 531 -35.43 -19.31 -47.42
CA ALA A 531 -34.50 -18.60 -46.55
C ALA A 531 -34.48 -19.20 -45.12
N GLN A 532 -33.52 -20.09 -44.84
CA GLN A 532 -33.28 -20.61 -43.48
C GLN A 532 -31.83 -21.09 -43.23
N SER A 533 -30.83 -20.27 -43.59
CA SER A 533 -29.40 -20.62 -43.37
C SER A 533 -28.39 -19.46 -43.29
N GLN A 534 -28.62 -18.32 -43.93
CA GLN A 534 -27.55 -17.31 -44.12
C GLN A 534 -27.25 -16.37 -42.93
N GLN A 535 -28.10 -16.31 -41.90
CA GLN A 535 -27.75 -15.60 -40.64
C GLN A 535 -26.72 -16.36 -39.75
N LYS A 536 -26.21 -17.52 -40.19
CA LYS A 536 -25.24 -18.34 -39.43
C LYS A 536 -23.81 -18.36 -39.97
N GLN A 537 -23.46 -17.55 -40.97
CA GLN A 537 -22.07 -17.49 -41.48
C GLN A 537 -21.31 -16.20 -41.10
N ASN A 538 -21.96 -15.04 -41.02
CA ASN A 538 -21.29 -13.82 -40.57
C ASN A 538 -21.02 -13.84 -39.04
N ASP A 539 -21.93 -14.45 -38.27
CA ASP A 539 -21.86 -14.56 -36.79
C ASP A 539 -20.74 -15.49 -36.26
N VAL A 540 -19.94 -16.07 -37.18
CA VAL A 540 -18.81 -16.97 -36.88
C VAL A 540 -17.47 -16.21 -36.94
N PHE A 541 -17.35 -15.13 -37.71
CA PHE A 541 -16.10 -14.37 -37.85
C PHE A 541 -15.95 -13.24 -36.82
N ASP A 542 -17.02 -12.54 -36.45
CA ASP A 542 -17.00 -11.49 -35.40
C ASP A 542 -16.87 -12.04 -33.96
N LYS A 543 -16.52 -13.32 -33.80
CA LYS A 543 -16.37 -14.02 -32.51
C LYS A 543 -14.93 -14.33 -32.10
N PHE A 544 -13.94 -13.88 -32.85
CA PHE A 544 -12.56 -13.83 -32.36
C PHE A 544 -12.43 -12.72 -31.32
N SER A 545 -12.36 -13.11 -30.04
CA SER A 545 -12.29 -12.16 -28.93
C SER A 545 -11.00 -11.34 -28.98
N ALA A 546 -11.00 -10.19 -28.29
CA ALA A 546 -9.80 -9.37 -28.11
C ALA A 546 -8.63 -10.17 -27.48
N GLU A 547 -8.92 -11.25 -26.75
CA GLU A 547 -7.90 -12.16 -26.19
C GLU A 547 -7.17 -12.93 -27.29
N TYR A 548 -7.84 -13.38 -28.36
CA TYR A 548 -7.19 -14.04 -29.49
C TYR A 548 -6.23 -13.10 -30.22
N LEU A 549 -6.63 -11.83 -30.40
CA LEU A 549 -5.76 -10.79 -30.94
C LEU A 549 -4.58 -10.48 -30.00
N VAL A 550 -4.79 -10.48 -28.68
CA VAL A 550 -3.70 -10.35 -27.69
C VAL A 550 -2.74 -11.54 -27.75
N THR A 551 -3.25 -12.77 -27.89
CA THR A 551 -2.45 -14.00 -28.02
C THR A 551 -1.63 -14.02 -29.31
N LEU A 552 -2.21 -13.60 -30.44
CA LEU A 552 -1.47 -13.39 -31.70
C LEU A 552 -0.33 -12.35 -31.55
N ASN A 553 -0.58 -11.23 -30.87
CA ASN A 553 0.45 -10.22 -30.62
C ASN A 553 1.58 -10.76 -29.72
N LYS A 554 1.27 -11.54 -28.67
CA LYS A 554 2.29 -12.18 -27.83
C LYS A 554 3.15 -13.17 -28.61
N GLN A 555 2.52 -14.02 -29.42
CA GLN A 555 3.25 -14.98 -30.25
C GLN A 555 4.17 -14.25 -31.23
N TYR A 556 3.69 -13.21 -31.92
CA TYR A 556 4.51 -12.38 -32.81
C TYR A 556 5.74 -11.78 -32.09
N VAL A 557 5.58 -11.26 -30.86
CA VAL A 557 6.69 -10.69 -30.08
C VAL A 557 7.74 -11.76 -29.74
N VAL A 558 7.32 -12.94 -29.29
CA VAL A 558 8.25 -14.04 -28.95
C VAL A 558 8.97 -14.57 -30.21
N GLU A 559 8.28 -14.66 -31.35
CA GLU A 559 8.90 -15.03 -32.63
C GLU A 559 9.90 -13.96 -33.12
N ARG A 560 9.58 -12.66 -32.98
CA ARG A 560 10.52 -11.54 -33.26
C ARG A 560 11.76 -11.60 -32.37
N GLU A 561 11.59 -11.87 -31.07
CA GLU A 561 12.72 -12.03 -30.13
C GLU A 561 13.63 -13.22 -30.51
N LEU A 562 13.06 -14.29 -31.07
CA LEU A 562 13.80 -15.48 -31.48
C LEU A 562 14.54 -15.25 -32.80
N ILE A 563 13.94 -14.59 -33.80
CA ILE A 563 14.65 -14.17 -35.02
C ILE A 563 15.70 -13.11 -34.71
N SER A 564 15.50 -12.24 -33.71
CA SER A 564 16.55 -11.33 -33.23
C SER A 564 17.79 -12.08 -32.72
N LEU A 565 17.65 -13.28 -32.15
CA LEU A 565 18.80 -14.14 -31.82
C LEU A 565 19.45 -14.78 -33.06
N VAL A 566 18.65 -15.25 -34.01
CA VAL A 566 19.13 -15.78 -35.31
C VAL A 566 19.97 -14.74 -36.05
N VAL A 567 19.48 -13.51 -36.12
CA VAL A 567 20.14 -12.38 -36.82
C VAL A 567 21.43 -11.97 -36.13
N ASN A 568 21.39 -11.71 -34.81
CA ASN A 568 22.53 -11.10 -34.10
C ASN A 568 23.59 -12.10 -33.64
N TYR A 569 23.22 -13.38 -33.47
CA TYR A 569 24.10 -14.40 -32.86
C TYR A 569 24.07 -15.76 -33.58
N GLY A 570 23.43 -15.87 -34.75
CA GLY A 570 23.14 -17.15 -35.40
C GLY A 570 24.35 -18.07 -35.62
N ASN A 571 25.51 -17.48 -35.93
CA ASN A 571 26.78 -18.19 -36.17
C ASN A 571 27.53 -18.62 -34.89
N VAL A 572 27.12 -18.17 -33.69
CA VAL A 572 27.80 -18.48 -32.43
C VAL A 572 27.51 -19.92 -32.00
N GLU A 573 28.55 -20.72 -31.72
CA GLU A 573 28.41 -22.09 -31.20
C GLU A 573 28.00 -22.09 -29.71
N VAL A 574 26.89 -22.75 -29.38
CA VAL A 574 26.17 -22.63 -28.08
C VAL A 574 25.66 -23.95 -27.47
N ILE A 575 25.66 -25.07 -28.19
CA ILE A 575 25.30 -26.39 -27.62
C ILE A 575 26.26 -27.48 -28.11
N GLU A 576 27.01 -28.11 -27.21
CA GLU A 576 27.60 -29.42 -27.49
C GLU A 576 26.54 -30.52 -27.29
N LEU A 577 26.13 -31.16 -28.39
CA LEU A 577 25.41 -32.43 -28.32
C LEU A 577 26.35 -33.49 -27.77
N VAL A 578 25.88 -34.31 -26.82
CA VAL A 578 26.66 -35.43 -26.25
C VAL A 578 25.98 -36.79 -26.43
N ASP A 579 26.77 -37.85 -26.49
CA ASP A 579 26.28 -39.23 -26.57
C ASP A 579 25.76 -39.75 -25.22
N LYS A 580 25.30 -41.02 -25.20
CA LYS A 580 24.78 -41.67 -23.98
C LYS A 580 25.85 -41.83 -22.88
N ASP A 581 27.12 -41.77 -23.23
CA ASP A 581 28.27 -41.81 -22.32
C ASP A 581 28.80 -40.39 -21.99
N LYS A 582 28.09 -39.33 -22.42
CA LYS A 582 28.43 -37.90 -22.30
C LYS A 582 29.65 -37.43 -23.10
N LYS A 583 30.04 -38.12 -24.18
CA LYS A 583 31.11 -37.65 -25.09
C LYS A 583 30.53 -36.66 -26.11
N PRO A 584 31.22 -35.53 -26.43
CA PRO A 584 30.72 -34.58 -27.42
C PRO A 584 30.66 -35.19 -28.83
N ILE A 585 29.48 -35.07 -29.45
CA ILE A 585 29.16 -35.49 -30.81
C ILE A 585 29.41 -34.34 -31.79
N LYS A 586 28.86 -33.15 -31.49
CA LYS A 586 28.88 -31.97 -32.35
C LYS A 586 28.54 -30.70 -31.56
N ALA A 587 29.27 -29.61 -31.80
CA ALA A 587 28.86 -28.26 -31.43
C ALA A 587 27.84 -27.70 -32.45
N LEU A 588 26.72 -27.18 -31.96
CA LEU A 588 25.66 -26.51 -32.73
C LEU A 588 25.78 -24.99 -32.57
N ASN A 589 25.57 -24.24 -33.65
CA ASN A 589 25.36 -22.80 -33.58
C ASN A 589 23.94 -22.43 -33.12
N VAL A 590 23.68 -21.14 -32.85
CA VAL A 590 22.37 -20.66 -32.34
C VAL A 590 21.22 -21.07 -33.26
N VAL A 591 21.41 -21.02 -34.58
CA VAL A 591 20.37 -21.45 -35.55
C VAL A 591 20.17 -22.95 -35.51
N GLU A 592 21.24 -23.73 -35.55
CA GLU A 592 21.17 -25.20 -35.48
C GLU A 592 20.56 -25.69 -34.15
N ALA A 593 20.82 -24.97 -33.04
CA ALA A 593 20.23 -25.23 -31.73
C ALA A 593 18.72 -24.98 -31.72
N ILE A 594 18.27 -23.85 -32.29
CA ILE A 594 16.85 -23.52 -32.47
C ILE A 594 16.17 -24.59 -33.34
N VAL A 595 16.72 -24.85 -34.53
CA VAL A 595 16.17 -25.82 -35.49
C VAL A 595 16.13 -27.23 -34.90
N TYR A 596 17.14 -27.65 -34.13
CA TYR A 596 17.13 -28.94 -33.43
C TYR A 596 15.98 -29.03 -32.41
N ASP A 597 15.82 -28.00 -31.56
CA ASP A 597 14.84 -28.05 -30.47
C ASP A 597 13.39 -27.75 -30.95
N PHE A 598 13.22 -27.21 -32.16
CA PHE A 598 11.94 -27.12 -32.88
C PHE A 598 11.54 -28.45 -33.51
N ASN A 599 12.42 -29.07 -34.31
CA ASN A 599 12.17 -30.38 -34.93
C ASN A 599 11.88 -31.48 -33.88
N LYS A 600 12.49 -31.38 -32.69
CA LYS A 600 12.30 -32.32 -31.59
C LYS A 600 10.90 -32.31 -30.98
N ASP A 601 10.28 -31.12 -30.90
CA ASP A 601 9.00 -30.91 -30.21
C ASP A 601 7.86 -30.52 -31.21
N GLU A 602 8.08 -30.73 -32.51
CA GLU A 602 7.16 -30.49 -33.65
C GLU A 602 6.64 -29.04 -33.77
N LEU A 603 7.55 -28.06 -33.65
CA LEU A 603 7.22 -26.64 -33.59
C LEU A 603 7.52 -25.90 -34.90
N GLU A 604 6.68 -24.92 -35.23
CA GLU A 604 6.89 -23.97 -36.33
C GLU A 604 6.61 -22.53 -35.88
N LEU A 605 7.19 -21.56 -36.59
CA LEU A 605 6.87 -20.14 -36.48
C LEU A 605 5.59 -19.84 -37.26
N SER A 606 4.65 -19.12 -36.64
CA SER A 606 3.39 -18.71 -37.26
C SER A 606 3.58 -17.61 -38.31
N ASN A 607 4.50 -16.67 -38.05
CA ASN A 607 4.86 -15.63 -39.00
C ASN A 607 5.73 -16.23 -40.12
N GLN A 608 5.20 -16.22 -41.34
CA GLN A 608 5.86 -16.82 -42.51
C GLN A 608 7.17 -16.11 -42.91
N THR A 609 7.30 -14.81 -42.63
CA THR A 609 8.55 -14.05 -42.86
C THR A 609 9.63 -14.49 -41.88
N PHE A 610 9.26 -14.67 -40.60
CA PHE A 610 10.16 -15.19 -39.58
C PHE A 610 10.52 -16.66 -39.84
N LYS A 611 9.57 -17.49 -40.31
CA LYS A 611 9.84 -18.86 -40.77
C LYS A 611 10.88 -18.88 -41.90
N LEU A 612 10.69 -18.06 -42.93
CA LEU A 612 11.63 -17.93 -44.05
C LEU A 612 13.03 -17.50 -43.58
N MET A 613 13.11 -16.49 -42.69
CA MET A 613 14.39 -16.04 -42.13
C MET A 613 15.10 -17.14 -41.29
N LEU A 614 14.37 -17.93 -40.51
CA LEU A 614 14.97 -19.06 -39.78
C LEU A 614 15.50 -20.14 -40.74
N GLU A 615 14.70 -20.51 -41.73
CA GLU A 615 15.08 -21.52 -42.73
C GLU A 615 16.27 -21.07 -43.60
N GLU A 616 16.32 -19.81 -44.01
CA GLU A 616 17.42 -19.30 -44.82
C GLU A 616 18.70 -19.11 -44.02
N ALA A 617 18.63 -18.70 -42.75
CA ALA A 617 19.80 -18.65 -41.88
C ALA A 617 20.40 -20.06 -41.66
N ASP A 618 19.54 -21.09 -41.52
CA ASP A 618 19.97 -22.49 -41.42
C ASP A 618 20.65 -22.99 -42.71
N LYS A 619 20.06 -22.69 -43.88
CA LYS A 619 20.65 -22.99 -45.20
C LYS A 619 21.98 -22.26 -45.41
N LEU A 620 22.05 -20.98 -45.04
CA LEU A 620 23.23 -20.12 -45.16
C LEU A 620 24.40 -20.63 -44.32
N LEU A 621 24.19 -20.88 -43.02
CA LEU A 621 25.25 -21.34 -42.11
C LEU A 621 25.70 -22.79 -42.37
N LYS A 622 24.89 -23.59 -43.06
CA LYS A 622 25.29 -24.90 -43.60
C LYS A 622 26.19 -24.79 -44.84
N GLY A 623 26.11 -23.68 -45.58
CA GLY A 623 27.00 -23.36 -46.71
C GLY A 623 28.31 -22.69 -46.27
N ASP A 624 28.21 -21.66 -45.43
CA ASP A 624 29.34 -20.96 -44.81
C ASP A 624 29.04 -20.65 -43.34
N LYS A 625 29.76 -21.30 -42.43
CA LYS A 625 29.64 -21.10 -40.97
C LYS A 625 29.90 -19.65 -40.52
N ASN A 626 30.66 -18.87 -41.28
CA ASN A 626 31.04 -17.50 -40.95
C ASN A 626 30.21 -16.44 -41.69
N ALA A 627 29.13 -16.85 -42.38
CA ALA A 627 28.32 -15.94 -43.17
C ALA A 627 27.72 -14.79 -42.34
N ASP A 628 27.70 -13.59 -42.93
CA ASP A 628 27.12 -12.39 -42.37
C ASP A 628 25.60 -12.39 -42.55
N ILE A 629 24.89 -12.92 -41.55
CA ILE A 629 23.43 -13.11 -41.53
C ILE A 629 22.69 -11.76 -41.64
N VAL A 630 23.21 -10.73 -40.97
CA VAL A 630 22.67 -9.36 -40.99
C VAL A 630 22.69 -8.83 -42.43
N LYS A 631 23.87 -8.86 -43.05
CA LYS A 631 24.07 -8.39 -44.43
C LYS A 631 23.35 -9.24 -45.47
N TYR A 632 23.21 -10.55 -45.24
CA TYR A 632 22.41 -11.43 -46.09
C TYR A 632 20.95 -10.95 -46.15
N PHE A 633 20.29 -10.78 -45.00
CA PHE A 633 18.90 -10.34 -44.98
C PHE A 633 18.68 -8.88 -45.40
N GLN A 634 19.63 -7.98 -45.12
CA GLN A 634 19.61 -6.60 -45.63
C GLN A 634 19.76 -6.46 -47.15
N ASN A 635 20.12 -7.53 -47.86
CA ASN A 635 20.23 -7.56 -49.32
C ASN A 635 19.29 -8.63 -49.94
N HIS A 636 18.27 -9.07 -49.19
CA HIS A 636 17.36 -10.11 -49.62
C HIS A 636 16.44 -9.63 -50.77
N ALA A 637 15.90 -10.56 -51.57
CA ALA A 637 15.00 -10.21 -52.68
C ALA A 637 13.55 -9.94 -52.24
N ASP A 638 13.10 -10.55 -51.15
CA ASP A 638 11.76 -10.31 -50.57
C ASP A 638 11.74 -9.03 -49.73
N ARG A 639 10.80 -8.13 -50.06
CA ARG A 639 10.56 -6.89 -49.33
C ARG A 639 10.14 -7.11 -47.88
N ALA A 640 9.33 -8.13 -47.58
CA ALA A 640 8.89 -8.42 -46.22
C ALA A 640 10.07 -8.82 -45.32
N VAL A 641 11.02 -9.59 -45.85
CA VAL A 641 12.27 -9.94 -45.15
C VAL A 641 13.12 -8.70 -44.90
N ASN A 642 13.24 -7.78 -45.89
CA ASN A 642 13.94 -6.50 -45.72
C ASN A 642 13.27 -5.58 -44.69
N GLU A 643 11.95 -5.53 -44.62
CA GLU A 643 11.22 -4.74 -43.61
C GLU A 643 11.35 -5.38 -42.21
N ALA A 644 11.30 -6.72 -42.12
CA ALA A 644 11.50 -7.45 -40.87
C ALA A 644 12.93 -7.32 -40.32
N ILE A 645 13.97 -7.49 -41.13
CA ILE A 645 15.36 -7.33 -40.69
C ILE A 645 15.63 -5.88 -40.24
N ASN A 646 15.15 -4.88 -40.98
CA ASN A 646 15.34 -3.49 -40.58
C ASN A 646 14.58 -3.14 -39.30
N SER A 647 13.37 -3.65 -39.07
CA SER A 647 12.65 -3.52 -37.78
C SER A 647 13.33 -4.26 -36.62
N ILE A 648 14.10 -5.32 -36.89
CA ILE A 648 14.89 -6.05 -35.88
C ILE A 648 16.23 -5.34 -35.56
N LEU A 649 16.80 -4.58 -36.51
CA LEU A 649 18.09 -3.89 -36.35
C LEU A 649 17.98 -2.43 -35.87
N SER A 650 16.89 -1.74 -36.20
CA SER A 650 16.62 -0.36 -35.77
C SER A 650 16.09 -0.26 -34.34
N ASP A 651 15.62 -1.38 -33.78
CA ASP A 651 14.71 -1.39 -32.63
C ASP A 651 13.46 -0.50 -32.82
N ASP A 652 12.97 -0.33 -34.07
CA ASP A 652 11.75 0.44 -34.31
C ASP A 652 10.50 -0.21 -33.71
N ILE A 653 9.71 0.63 -33.03
CA ILE A 653 8.86 0.25 -31.89
C ILE A 653 7.36 0.39 -32.17
N SER A 654 6.95 0.57 -33.43
CA SER A 654 5.54 0.72 -33.87
C SER A 654 4.61 -0.49 -33.61
N ILE A 655 5.10 -1.51 -32.90
CA ILE A 655 4.33 -2.65 -32.38
C ILE A 655 4.38 -2.69 -30.83
N GLU A 656 5.46 -2.22 -30.20
CA GLU A 656 5.59 -2.19 -28.73
C GLU A 656 4.76 -1.07 -28.09
N GLU A 657 4.26 -0.09 -28.86
CA GLU A 657 3.22 0.86 -28.40
C GLU A 657 1.96 0.18 -27.84
N LYS A 658 1.73 -1.09 -28.16
CA LYS A 658 0.62 -1.92 -27.67
C LYS A 658 0.99 -2.83 -26.49
N LEU A 659 2.24 -2.81 -26.03
CA LEU A 659 2.71 -3.56 -24.86
C LEU A 659 2.69 -2.69 -23.60
N THR A 660 2.47 -3.31 -22.43
CA THR A 660 2.49 -2.56 -21.16
C THR A 660 3.92 -2.23 -20.75
N ASP A 661 4.09 -1.23 -19.90
CA ASP A 661 5.42 -0.76 -19.48
C ASP A 661 6.16 -1.85 -18.68
N ALA A 662 5.43 -2.76 -18.03
CA ALA A 662 5.99 -3.93 -17.37
C ALA A 662 6.58 -4.95 -18.37
N ASP A 663 5.97 -5.12 -19.54
CA ASP A 663 6.46 -6.00 -20.62
C ASP A 663 7.70 -5.37 -21.28
N ARG A 664 7.65 -4.05 -21.56
CA ARG A 664 8.80 -3.31 -22.09
C ARG A 664 9.99 -3.32 -21.11
N GLN A 665 9.76 -3.12 -19.81
CA GLN A 665 10.80 -3.25 -18.78
C GLN A 665 11.41 -4.67 -18.76
N PHE A 666 10.58 -5.72 -18.85
CA PHE A 666 11.04 -7.12 -18.88
C PHE A 666 11.96 -7.43 -20.07
N CYS A 667 11.64 -6.91 -21.27
CA CYS A 667 12.50 -7.04 -22.45
C CYS A 667 13.80 -6.22 -22.33
N LYS A 668 13.74 -5.03 -21.71
CA LYS A 668 14.87 -4.09 -21.61
C LYS A 668 15.91 -4.50 -20.56
N GLU A 669 15.49 -5.03 -19.40
CA GLU A 669 16.40 -5.45 -18.32
C GLU A 669 17.27 -6.68 -18.67
N LYS A 670 16.95 -7.42 -19.74
CA LYS A 670 17.53 -8.75 -20.01
C LYS A 670 18.62 -8.80 -21.10
N ARG A 671 18.96 -7.69 -21.76
CA ARG A 671 19.84 -7.71 -22.95
C ARG A 671 21.33 -8.03 -22.65
N ASP A 672 21.91 -7.53 -21.56
CA ASP A 672 23.37 -7.44 -21.40
C ASP A 672 24.02 -8.35 -20.30
N ARG A 673 23.76 -9.68 -20.32
CA ARG A 673 24.71 -10.59 -19.62
C ARG A 673 24.77 -12.09 -19.98
N GLU A 674 23.70 -12.74 -20.43
CA GLU A 674 23.68 -14.22 -20.53
C GLU A 674 23.07 -14.75 -21.84
N LEU A 675 23.90 -14.97 -22.87
CA LEU A 675 23.48 -15.54 -24.15
C LEU A 675 22.78 -16.92 -23.98
N PHE A 676 23.33 -17.77 -23.12
CA PHE A 676 22.85 -19.13 -22.88
C PHE A 676 21.54 -19.21 -22.12
N SER A 677 21.33 -18.38 -21.08
CA SER A 677 20.04 -18.35 -20.37
C SER A 677 18.97 -17.63 -21.19
N ASN A 678 19.34 -16.60 -21.95
CA ASN A 678 18.40 -15.92 -22.85
C ASN A 678 17.89 -16.82 -23.99
N LEU A 679 18.77 -17.55 -24.68
CA LEU A 679 18.34 -18.49 -25.73
C LEU A 679 17.43 -19.58 -25.16
N ARG A 680 17.83 -20.23 -24.06
CA ARG A 680 17.03 -21.32 -23.47
C ARG A 680 15.69 -20.81 -22.91
N SER A 681 15.67 -19.68 -22.21
CA SER A 681 14.40 -19.06 -21.76
C SER A 681 13.50 -18.67 -22.94
N ARG A 682 14.03 -18.11 -24.04
CA ARG A 682 13.21 -17.70 -25.19
C ARG A 682 12.59 -18.90 -25.91
N ILE A 683 13.36 -19.98 -26.12
CA ILE A 683 12.83 -21.25 -26.64
C ILE A 683 11.77 -21.83 -25.69
N THR A 684 12.01 -21.81 -24.37
CA THR A 684 11.03 -22.25 -23.37
C THR A 684 9.75 -21.41 -23.35
N LEU A 685 9.85 -20.08 -23.44
CA LEU A 685 8.71 -19.17 -23.53
C LEU A 685 7.89 -19.40 -24.80
N MET A 686 8.56 -19.59 -25.95
CA MET A 686 7.87 -19.92 -27.21
C MET A 686 7.15 -21.27 -27.11
N LYS A 687 7.79 -22.30 -26.53
CA LYS A 687 7.15 -23.60 -26.26
C LYS A 687 5.93 -23.46 -25.36
N MET A 688 6.03 -22.66 -24.30
CA MET A 688 4.91 -22.39 -23.40
C MET A 688 3.74 -21.68 -24.10
N GLU A 689 4.00 -20.67 -24.94
CA GLU A 689 2.92 -19.97 -25.66
C GLU A 689 2.33 -20.85 -26.77
N TRP A 690 3.14 -21.59 -27.53
CA TRP A 690 2.67 -22.51 -28.57
C TRP A 690 1.71 -23.58 -27.99
N TYR A 691 2.10 -24.24 -26.89
CA TYR A 691 1.21 -25.23 -26.26
C TYR A 691 -0.02 -24.59 -25.59
N LYS A 692 0.04 -23.33 -25.08
CA LYS A 692 -1.17 -22.61 -24.64
C LYS A 692 -2.12 -22.36 -25.81
N ASN A 693 -1.61 -21.87 -26.93
CA ASN A 693 -2.41 -21.52 -28.11
C ASN A 693 -3.05 -22.78 -28.71
N GLN A 694 -2.30 -23.89 -28.77
CA GLN A 694 -2.82 -25.20 -29.13
C GLN A 694 -3.89 -25.71 -28.14
N LYS A 695 -3.72 -25.45 -26.83
CA LYS A 695 -4.71 -25.82 -25.80
C LYS A 695 -6.00 -25.01 -25.91
N GLU A 696 -5.91 -23.70 -26.13
CA GLU A 696 -7.06 -22.80 -26.33
C GLU A 696 -7.81 -23.17 -27.62
N PHE A 697 -7.09 -23.44 -28.71
CA PHE A 697 -7.67 -23.98 -29.94
C PHE A 697 -8.41 -25.30 -29.71
N LEU A 698 -7.76 -26.30 -29.10
CA LEU A 698 -8.39 -27.58 -28.77
C LEU A 698 -9.59 -27.41 -27.83
N GLN A 699 -9.56 -26.45 -26.91
CA GLN A 699 -10.71 -26.13 -26.05
C GLN A 699 -11.90 -25.59 -26.87
N SER A 700 -11.64 -24.70 -27.83
CA SER A 700 -12.68 -24.18 -28.74
C SER A 700 -13.26 -25.28 -29.64
N GLU A 701 -12.42 -26.17 -30.16
CA GLU A 701 -12.84 -27.34 -30.95
C GLU A 701 -13.66 -28.35 -30.12
N ILE A 702 -13.29 -28.59 -28.86
CA ILE A 702 -14.09 -29.43 -27.93
C ILE A 702 -15.46 -28.81 -27.70
N ILE A 703 -15.54 -27.50 -27.44
CA ILE A 703 -16.80 -26.78 -27.22
C ILE A 703 -17.68 -26.82 -28.48
N SER A 704 -17.10 -26.58 -29.64
CA SER A 704 -17.76 -26.63 -30.95
C SER A 704 -18.30 -28.03 -31.26
N ALA A 705 -17.45 -29.07 -31.15
CA ALA A 705 -17.82 -30.44 -31.42
C ALA A 705 -18.89 -30.96 -30.43
N SER A 706 -18.86 -30.53 -29.17
CA SER A 706 -19.82 -30.93 -28.14
C SER A 706 -21.26 -30.43 -28.36
N ALA A 707 -21.49 -29.57 -29.37
CA ALA A 707 -22.82 -29.08 -29.71
C ALA A 707 -23.69 -30.08 -30.51
N ASP A 708 -23.13 -31.18 -31.03
CA ASP A 708 -23.88 -32.28 -31.67
C ASP A 708 -23.54 -33.62 -30.98
N GLU A 709 -24.56 -34.34 -30.53
CA GLU A 709 -24.42 -35.65 -29.88
C GLU A 709 -23.76 -36.72 -30.76
N LYS A 710 -23.72 -36.54 -32.09
CA LYS A 710 -23.05 -37.45 -33.02
C LYS A 710 -21.53 -37.35 -32.97
N ASN A 711 -20.98 -36.25 -32.45
CA ASN A 711 -19.54 -36.00 -32.41
C ASN A 711 -18.83 -36.61 -31.19
N LYS A 712 -19.50 -37.47 -30.39
CA LYS A 712 -18.96 -37.99 -29.11
C LYS A 712 -17.56 -38.60 -29.22
N ASP A 713 -17.26 -39.35 -30.28
CA ASP A 713 -15.92 -39.91 -30.51
C ASP A 713 -14.88 -38.82 -30.88
N ARG A 714 -15.26 -37.80 -31.64
CA ARG A 714 -14.40 -36.65 -31.97
C ARG A 714 -14.14 -35.75 -30.76
N VAL A 715 -15.14 -35.53 -29.92
CA VAL A 715 -14.98 -34.83 -28.62
C VAL A 715 -14.01 -35.58 -27.73
N LYS A 716 -14.09 -36.92 -27.68
CA LYS A 716 -13.14 -37.76 -26.94
C LYS A 716 -11.72 -37.66 -27.50
N GLU A 717 -11.55 -37.76 -28.82
CA GLU A 717 -10.25 -37.61 -29.49
C GLU A 717 -9.60 -36.25 -29.18
N LEU A 718 -10.36 -35.15 -29.30
CA LEU A 718 -9.90 -33.80 -28.99
C LEU A 718 -9.58 -33.64 -27.50
N ALA A 719 -10.35 -34.25 -26.60
CA ALA A 719 -10.05 -34.25 -25.16
C ALA A 719 -8.75 -35.02 -24.83
N GLU A 720 -8.48 -36.15 -25.49
CA GLU A 720 -7.20 -36.86 -25.38
C GLU A 720 -6.01 -36.01 -25.88
N GLN A 721 -6.20 -35.22 -26.95
CA GLN A 721 -5.21 -34.25 -27.43
C GLN A 721 -5.01 -33.11 -26.42
N PHE A 722 -6.08 -32.49 -25.92
CA PHE A 722 -6.04 -31.41 -24.92
C PHE A 722 -5.32 -31.85 -23.63
N MET A 723 -5.51 -33.10 -23.19
CA MET A 723 -4.80 -33.66 -22.05
C MET A 723 -3.30 -33.83 -22.31
N LYS A 724 -2.89 -34.31 -23.49
CA LYS A 724 -1.45 -34.39 -23.88
C LYS A 724 -0.79 -33.01 -23.88
N VAL A 725 -1.48 -31.99 -24.41
CA VAL A 725 -1.01 -30.59 -24.41
C VAL A 725 -0.90 -30.04 -22.99
N GLY A 726 -1.90 -30.30 -22.13
CA GLY A 726 -1.85 -29.96 -20.71
C GLY A 726 -0.67 -30.61 -19.97
N THR A 727 -0.32 -31.84 -20.32
CA THR A 727 0.90 -32.51 -19.83
C THR A 727 2.16 -31.80 -20.30
N LYS A 728 2.26 -31.42 -21.58
CA LYS A 728 3.44 -30.70 -22.12
C LYS A 728 3.68 -29.34 -21.46
N ILE A 729 2.64 -28.54 -21.25
CA ILE A 729 2.73 -27.27 -20.49
C ILE A 729 3.27 -27.52 -19.08
N SER A 730 2.83 -28.61 -18.43
CA SER A 730 3.26 -28.99 -17.08
C SER A 730 4.72 -29.46 -17.05
N GLU A 731 5.15 -30.26 -18.04
CA GLU A 731 6.55 -30.69 -18.21
C GLU A 731 7.48 -29.48 -18.33
N ILE A 732 7.14 -28.52 -19.20
CA ILE A 732 7.97 -27.32 -19.46
C ILE A 732 8.01 -26.43 -18.22
N SER A 733 6.87 -26.19 -17.57
CA SER A 733 6.81 -25.44 -16.30
C SER A 733 7.69 -26.06 -15.22
N SER A 734 7.70 -27.40 -15.13
CA SER A 734 8.55 -28.14 -14.17
C SER A 734 10.04 -28.13 -14.52
N ALA A 735 10.40 -27.79 -15.77
CA ALA A 735 11.79 -27.69 -16.21
C ALA A 735 12.42 -26.36 -15.79
N GLU A 736 11.68 -25.24 -15.81
CA GLU A 736 12.21 -23.92 -15.42
C GLU A 736 12.71 -23.90 -13.96
N GLY A 737 11.98 -24.52 -13.04
CA GLY A 737 12.40 -24.70 -11.63
C GLY A 737 13.72 -25.46 -11.44
N ARG A 738 14.17 -26.21 -12.47
CA ARG A 738 15.45 -26.94 -12.47
C ARG A 738 16.56 -26.20 -13.21
N VAL A 739 16.26 -25.32 -14.16
CA VAL A 739 17.30 -24.60 -14.93
C VAL A 739 18.01 -23.55 -14.08
N ILE A 740 17.29 -22.84 -13.22
CA ILE A 740 17.89 -21.86 -12.28
C ILE A 740 18.74 -22.56 -11.20
N ASN A 741 18.40 -23.81 -10.86
CA ASN A 741 19.08 -24.62 -9.82
C ASN A 741 20.11 -25.62 -10.38
N GLN A 742 20.50 -25.55 -11.66
CA GLN A 742 21.42 -26.54 -12.26
C GLN A 742 22.91 -26.17 -12.23
N SER A 743 23.27 -25.02 -11.65
CA SER A 743 24.63 -24.75 -11.17
C SER A 743 24.66 -24.94 -9.65
N ILE A 744 25.43 -25.94 -9.16
CA ILE A 744 25.44 -26.47 -7.78
C ILE A 744 24.19 -27.35 -7.51
N LYS A 745 24.26 -28.68 -7.28
CA LYS A 745 25.38 -29.63 -7.13
C LYS A 745 24.98 -31.08 -7.51
N MET A 746 25.95 -31.98 -7.43
CA MET A 746 26.02 -33.38 -7.89
C MET A 746 24.89 -34.37 -7.49
N GLU A 747 24.77 -35.42 -8.31
CA GLU A 747 24.34 -36.81 -8.04
C GLU A 747 22.87 -37.15 -7.66
N THR A 748 22.24 -37.92 -8.55
CA THR A 748 20.94 -38.63 -8.45
C THR A 748 21.17 -40.14 -8.23
N PRO A 749 20.18 -40.99 -7.82
CA PRO A 749 18.73 -40.79 -7.92
C PRO A 749 17.82 -41.30 -6.76
N SER A 750 16.62 -40.70 -6.59
CA SER A 750 15.35 -41.46 -6.42
C SER A 750 14.11 -40.56 -6.50
N LEU A 751 13.00 -41.13 -6.99
CA LEU A 751 11.66 -40.55 -7.19
C LEU A 751 11.12 -39.85 -5.91
N SER A 752 10.44 -38.69 -5.94
CA SER A 752 9.11 -38.49 -6.56
C SER A 752 8.47 -37.12 -6.22
N ARG A 753 7.30 -36.84 -6.83
CA ARG A 753 6.22 -35.87 -6.44
C ARG A 753 6.33 -34.40 -6.88
N TYR A 754 5.13 -33.81 -6.97
CA TYR A 754 4.80 -32.48 -7.48
C TYR A 754 5.17 -31.37 -6.49
N GLU A 755 5.59 -30.22 -7.00
CA GLU A 755 5.72 -28.98 -6.23
C GLU A 755 4.37 -28.24 -6.14
N LEU A 756 4.10 -27.59 -5.00
CA LEU A 756 2.86 -26.85 -4.74
C LEU A 756 3.13 -25.35 -4.69
N SER A 757 2.23 -24.55 -5.27
CA SER A 757 2.25 -23.08 -5.19
C SER A 757 2.29 -22.60 -3.75
N THR A 758 3.04 -21.53 -3.46
CA THR A 758 3.34 -21.14 -2.08
C THR A 758 2.12 -20.61 -1.32
N LYS A 759 2.13 -20.73 0.01
CA LYS A 759 1.13 -20.12 0.90
C LYS A 759 0.98 -18.61 0.71
N ALA A 760 1.98 -17.90 0.18
CA ALA A 760 1.91 -16.46 -0.09
C ALA A 760 1.10 -16.18 -1.36
N GLU A 761 1.36 -16.91 -2.43
CA GLU A 761 0.68 -16.75 -3.73
C GLU A 761 -0.80 -17.12 -3.64
N LEU A 762 -1.13 -18.25 -2.98
CA LEU A 762 -2.51 -18.67 -2.80
C LEU A 762 -3.34 -17.65 -2.00
N ARG A 763 -2.74 -16.98 -1.00
CA ARG A 763 -3.40 -15.88 -0.28
C ARG A 763 -3.71 -14.70 -1.18
N LYS A 764 -2.83 -14.36 -2.13
CA LYS A 764 -3.02 -13.28 -3.11
C LYS A 764 -4.08 -13.66 -4.16
N GLN A 765 -3.98 -14.86 -4.73
CA GLN A 765 -4.91 -15.37 -5.73
C GLN A 765 -6.33 -15.46 -5.17
N THR A 766 -6.53 -16.12 -4.04
CA THR A 766 -7.88 -16.35 -3.51
C THR A 766 -8.54 -15.07 -2.99
N LYS A 767 -7.79 -14.13 -2.38
CA LYS A 767 -8.32 -12.78 -2.07
C LYS A 767 -8.77 -12.03 -3.33
N THR A 768 -8.12 -12.25 -4.48
CA THR A 768 -8.54 -11.65 -5.75
C THR A 768 -9.86 -12.27 -6.24
N ARG A 769 -10.04 -13.58 -6.11
CA ARG A 769 -11.32 -14.26 -6.42
C ARG A 769 -12.47 -13.72 -5.55
N VAL A 770 -12.28 -13.64 -4.24
CA VAL A 770 -13.28 -13.08 -3.31
C VAL A 770 -13.52 -11.59 -3.57
N LYS A 771 -12.52 -10.82 -4.02
CA LYS A 771 -12.73 -9.42 -4.44
C LYS A 771 -13.66 -9.33 -5.67
N ASN A 772 -13.56 -10.28 -6.61
CA ASN A 772 -14.30 -10.26 -7.86
C ASN A 772 -15.78 -10.72 -7.72
N MET A 773 -16.14 -11.41 -6.64
CA MET A 773 -17.55 -11.71 -6.32
C MET A 773 -18.34 -10.43 -5.95
N THR A 774 -19.57 -10.32 -6.42
CA THR A 774 -20.53 -9.26 -6.06
C THR A 774 -20.95 -9.31 -4.58
N ALA A 775 -21.69 -8.29 -4.12
CA ALA A 775 -22.25 -8.28 -2.76
C ALA A 775 -23.38 -9.32 -2.63
N GLU A 776 -24.17 -9.48 -3.68
CA GLU A 776 -25.30 -10.38 -3.80
C GLU A 776 -24.84 -11.84 -3.76
N GLU A 777 -23.80 -12.21 -4.51
CA GLU A 777 -23.21 -13.56 -4.48
C GLU A 777 -22.64 -13.89 -3.10
N LYS A 778 -21.86 -12.99 -2.49
CA LYS A 778 -21.30 -13.18 -1.13
C LYS A 778 -22.39 -13.35 -0.08
N LYS A 779 -23.47 -12.58 -0.18
CA LYS A 779 -24.62 -12.70 0.72
C LYS A 779 -25.27 -14.07 0.55
N LYS A 780 -25.61 -14.45 -0.69
CA LYS A 780 -26.27 -15.73 -0.99
C LYS A 780 -25.42 -16.92 -0.57
N GLU A 781 -24.15 -16.98 -0.98
CA GLU A 781 -23.24 -18.07 -0.57
C GLU A 781 -23.10 -18.14 0.96
N SER A 782 -23.13 -17.00 1.66
CA SER A 782 -23.11 -17.02 3.13
C SER A 782 -24.40 -17.60 3.73
N GLU A 783 -25.56 -17.24 3.19
CA GLU A 783 -26.85 -17.79 3.61
C GLU A 783 -26.92 -19.31 3.35
N ASP A 784 -26.44 -19.77 2.19
CA ASP A 784 -26.34 -21.20 1.83
C ASP A 784 -25.37 -21.97 2.75
N VAL A 785 -24.18 -21.43 3.05
CA VAL A 785 -23.19 -22.05 3.96
C VAL A 785 -23.70 -22.09 5.41
N MET A 786 -24.35 -21.03 5.90
CA MET A 786 -24.94 -21.02 7.23
C MET A 786 -26.09 -22.04 7.34
N MET A 787 -26.92 -22.18 6.31
CA MET A 787 -27.99 -23.18 6.25
C MET A 787 -27.47 -24.63 6.27
N LYS A 788 -26.32 -24.90 5.62
CA LYS A 788 -25.65 -26.21 5.75
C LYS A 788 -25.07 -26.43 7.15
N LEU A 789 -24.35 -25.45 7.68
CA LEU A 789 -23.73 -25.51 9.01
C LEU A 789 -24.76 -25.81 10.10
N GLU A 790 -25.90 -25.10 10.11
CA GLU A 790 -27.03 -25.37 11.01
C GLU A 790 -27.59 -26.79 10.90
N ASN A 791 -27.43 -27.43 9.74
CA ASN A 791 -27.95 -28.75 9.47
C ASN A 791 -27.02 -29.91 9.84
N THR A 792 -25.73 -29.65 10.06
CA THR A 792 -24.77 -30.67 10.51
C THR A 792 -25.19 -31.32 11.84
N GLN A 793 -24.86 -32.60 12.01
CA GLN A 793 -25.09 -33.34 13.26
C GLN A 793 -24.37 -32.65 14.44
N GLN A 794 -23.16 -32.16 14.17
CA GLN A 794 -22.23 -31.54 15.10
C GLN A 794 -22.74 -30.18 15.60
N PHE A 795 -23.22 -29.30 14.72
CA PHE A 795 -23.82 -28.03 15.15
C PHE A 795 -25.13 -28.25 15.91
N LYS A 796 -25.92 -29.27 15.54
CA LYS A 796 -27.13 -29.64 16.26
C LYS A 796 -26.82 -30.12 17.69
N SER A 797 -25.84 -31.02 17.88
CA SER A 797 -25.51 -31.59 19.19
C SER A 797 -24.69 -30.68 20.12
N ALA A 798 -23.81 -29.83 19.60
CA ALA A 798 -22.93 -29.00 20.42
C ALA A 798 -23.69 -27.91 21.20
N ASN A 799 -23.56 -27.89 22.51
CA ASN A 799 -24.07 -26.86 23.41
C ASN A 799 -23.13 -25.65 23.48
N THR A 800 -21.81 -25.87 23.45
CA THR A 800 -20.78 -24.81 23.42
C THR A 800 -20.10 -24.77 22.06
N VAL A 801 -20.27 -23.64 21.35
CA VAL A 801 -19.76 -23.46 19.98
C VAL A 801 -18.88 -22.21 19.93
N LEU A 802 -17.64 -22.38 19.47
CA LEU A 802 -16.75 -21.26 19.14
C LEU A 802 -16.96 -20.84 17.68
N LEU A 803 -17.55 -19.66 17.51
CA LEU A 803 -17.71 -18.99 16.22
C LEU A 803 -16.67 -17.86 16.08
N PHE A 804 -16.68 -17.15 14.96
CA PHE A 804 -15.89 -15.94 14.74
C PHE A 804 -16.79 -14.84 14.17
N HIS A 805 -16.50 -13.57 14.46
CA HIS A 805 -17.21 -12.44 13.86
C HIS A 805 -16.57 -12.09 12.51
N SER A 806 -17.24 -12.45 11.41
CA SER A 806 -16.66 -12.48 10.05
C SER A 806 -16.25 -11.12 9.50
N LEU A 807 -15.10 -11.08 8.79
CA LEU A 807 -14.64 -9.94 8.01
C LEU A 807 -15.31 -9.86 6.61
N PRO A 808 -15.22 -8.73 5.88
CA PRO A 808 -15.85 -8.57 4.55
C PRO A 808 -15.27 -9.47 3.43
N ASP A 809 -14.15 -10.16 3.67
CA ASP A 809 -13.56 -11.18 2.80
C ASP A 809 -13.67 -12.60 3.39
N GLU A 810 -14.68 -12.85 4.24
CA GLU A 810 -15.05 -14.12 4.85
C GLU A 810 -16.57 -14.38 4.72
N VAL A 811 -16.98 -15.64 4.89
CA VAL A 811 -18.40 -16.04 4.96
C VAL A 811 -19.08 -15.37 6.16
N CYS A 812 -20.27 -14.79 5.95
CA CYS A 812 -20.96 -14.00 6.97
C CYS A 812 -21.55 -14.86 8.10
N THR A 813 -21.07 -14.67 9.33
CA THR A 813 -21.48 -15.45 10.52
C THR A 813 -22.46 -14.72 11.46
N HIS A 814 -22.60 -13.39 11.32
CA HIS A 814 -23.33 -12.51 12.25
C HIS A 814 -24.72 -13.03 12.65
N GLY A 815 -25.57 -13.35 11.67
CA GLY A 815 -26.94 -13.81 11.92
C GLY A 815 -27.01 -15.16 12.64
N LEU A 816 -26.02 -16.04 12.47
CA LEU A 816 -25.95 -17.32 13.19
C LEU A 816 -25.61 -17.11 14.67
N ILE A 817 -24.67 -16.19 14.96
CA ILE A 817 -24.28 -15.80 16.32
C ILE A 817 -25.52 -15.31 17.09
N GLU A 818 -26.26 -14.35 16.52
CA GLU A 818 -27.47 -13.78 17.11
C GLU A 818 -28.59 -14.83 17.30
N LYS A 819 -28.86 -15.64 16.28
CA LYS A 819 -29.94 -16.65 16.25
C LYS A 819 -29.79 -17.78 17.28
N TYR A 820 -28.56 -18.05 17.74
CA TYR A 820 -28.23 -19.14 18.68
C TYR A 820 -27.67 -18.68 20.03
N ALA A 821 -27.36 -17.40 20.24
CA ALA A 821 -26.89 -16.86 21.52
C ALA A 821 -27.79 -17.18 22.72
N SER A 822 -29.10 -17.32 22.50
CA SER A 822 -30.10 -17.68 23.51
C SER A 822 -30.37 -19.18 23.67
N LYS A 823 -29.68 -20.03 22.89
CA LYS A 823 -29.93 -21.49 22.78
C LYS A 823 -28.69 -22.35 22.98
N LYS A 824 -27.51 -21.80 22.69
CA LYS A 824 -26.18 -22.43 22.80
C LYS A 824 -25.22 -21.41 23.40
N ARG A 825 -24.21 -21.90 24.14
CA ARG A 825 -23.12 -21.07 24.66
C ARG A 825 -22.20 -20.68 23.51
N ILE A 826 -22.49 -19.55 22.88
CA ILE A 826 -21.68 -19.01 21.79
C ILE A 826 -20.45 -18.31 22.36
N LEU A 827 -19.27 -18.80 21.98
CA LEU A 827 -17.98 -18.20 22.26
C LEU A 827 -17.47 -17.48 21.00
N LEU A 828 -16.73 -16.38 21.19
CA LEU A 828 -16.06 -15.64 20.12
C LEU A 828 -14.60 -15.35 20.48
N PRO A 829 -13.70 -15.25 19.48
CA PRO A 829 -12.32 -14.83 19.66
C PRO A 829 -12.23 -13.36 20.10
N VAL A 830 -11.16 -13.06 20.82
CA VAL A 830 -10.75 -11.73 21.27
C VAL A 830 -9.23 -11.65 21.12
N VAL A 831 -8.72 -10.52 20.61
CA VAL A 831 -7.29 -10.31 20.41
C VAL A 831 -6.82 -9.09 21.20
N ASP A 832 -5.72 -9.26 21.91
CA ASP A 832 -5.08 -8.25 22.76
C ASP A 832 -3.58 -8.28 22.47
N GLY A 833 -3.17 -7.52 21.46
CA GLY A 833 -1.86 -7.58 20.82
C GLY A 833 -1.58 -8.94 20.16
N GLU A 834 -0.61 -9.66 20.71
CA GLU A 834 -0.26 -11.01 20.25
C GLU A 834 -1.05 -12.13 20.97
N LYS A 835 -1.77 -11.79 22.04
CA LYS A 835 -2.53 -12.76 22.84
C LYS A 835 -3.92 -12.95 22.27
N TRP A 836 -4.40 -14.19 22.34
CA TRP A 836 -5.72 -14.60 21.87
C TRP A 836 -6.50 -15.20 23.04
N TYR A 837 -7.74 -14.77 23.18
CA TYR A 837 -8.65 -15.12 24.27
C TYR A 837 -10.01 -15.54 23.70
N ILE A 838 -10.80 -16.26 24.50
CA ILE A 838 -12.23 -16.46 24.23
C ILE A 838 -13.07 -15.67 25.22
N ARG A 839 -14.24 -15.24 24.75
CA ARG A 839 -15.31 -14.64 25.57
C ARG A 839 -16.66 -15.18 25.12
N GLU A 840 -17.59 -15.23 26.05
CA GLU A 840 -18.98 -15.62 25.81
C GLU A 840 -19.76 -14.42 25.25
N TYR A 841 -20.49 -14.63 24.14
CA TYR A 841 -21.30 -13.58 23.51
C TYR A 841 -22.63 -13.40 24.25
N LYS A 842 -22.93 -12.16 24.67
CA LYS A 842 -24.13 -11.82 25.45
C LYS A 842 -24.97 -10.67 24.85
N GLY A 843 -24.76 -10.37 23.57
CA GLY A 843 -25.40 -9.24 22.86
C GLY A 843 -24.48 -8.03 22.70
N ASP A 844 -23.71 -7.69 23.73
CA ASP A 844 -22.82 -6.52 23.69
C ASP A 844 -21.50 -6.80 22.94
N LEU A 845 -21.22 -5.97 21.93
CA LEU A 845 -20.00 -5.97 21.13
C LEU A 845 -19.26 -4.62 21.24
N LYS A 846 -17.92 -4.67 21.18
CA LYS A 846 -17.03 -3.52 21.01
C LYS A 846 -16.10 -3.75 19.83
N THR A 847 -15.61 -2.69 19.19
CA THR A 847 -14.59 -2.81 18.13
C THR A 847 -13.21 -3.10 18.75
N GLY A 848 -12.58 -4.20 18.34
CA GLY A 848 -11.25 -4.62 18.76
C GLY A 848 -10.13 -4.11 17.85
N GLU A 849 -8.88 -4.48 18.19
CA GLU A 849 -7.63 -3.98 17.58
C GLU A 849 -7.57 -4.11 16.04
N TYR A 850 -8.24 -5.12 15.48
CA TYR A 850 -8.24 -5.44 14.05
C TYR A 850 -9.53 -5.01 13.32
N ASN A 851 -10.32 -4.09 13.89
CA ASN A 851 -11.68 -3.72 13.46
C ASN A 851 -12.71 -4.88 13.47
N ILE A 852 -12.35 -6.03 14.04
CA ILE A 852 -13.26 -7.13 14.36
C ILE A 852 -14.13 -6.68 15.54
N GLN A 853 -15.42 -7.00 15.53
CA GLN A 853 -16.27 -6.78 16.71
C GLN A 853 -16.08 -7.94 17.70
N GLU A 854 -15.76 -7.59 18.94
CA GLU A 854 -15.48 -8.50 20.04
C GLU A 854 -16.56 -8.39 21.12
N PRO A 855 -17.00 -9.50 21.73
CA PRO A 855 -17.89 -9.42 22.90
C PRO A 855 -17.22 -8.72 24.08
N THR A 856 -18.01 -8.02 24.89
CA THR A 856 -17.56 -7.46 26.17
C THR A 856 -17.71 -8.48 27.31
N GLY A 857 -16.69 -8.63 28.15
CA GLY A 857 -16.74 -9.53 29.31
C GLY A 857 -15.35 -9.91 29.83
N MET A 858 -15.31 -10.86 30.77
CA MET A 858 -14.06 -11.49 31.23
C MET A 858 -13.51 -12.45 30.19
N ASN A 859 -12.19 -12.49 30.02
CA ASN A 859 -11.50 -13.44 29.16
C ASN A 859 -11.45 -14.83 29.82
N PHE A 860 -11.59 -15.89 29.03
CA PHE A 860 -11.42 -17.28 29.47
C PHE A 860 -10.34 -18.00 28.63
N HIS A 861 -9.81 -19.09 29.17
CA HIS A 861 -8.86 -20.02 28.52
C HIS A 861 -9.34 -21.49 28.56
N ASP A 862 -10.63 -21.70 28.84
CA ASP A 862 -11.23 -23.04 28.92
C ASP A 862 -11.56 -23.57 27.53
N TYR A 863 -10.53 -24.10 26.87
CA TYR A 863 -10.61 -24.68 25.52
C TYR A 863 -11.16 -26.11 25.51
N ASP A 864 -11.14 -26.80 26.65
CA ASP A 864 -11.75 -28.12 26.82
C ASP A 864 -13.29 -28.05 26.92
N SER A 865 -13.85 -26.89 27.31
CA SER A 865 -15.31 -26.67 27.27
C SER A 865 -15.91 -26.48 25.85
N ILE A 866 -15.09 -26.47 24.79
CA ILE A 866 -15.53 -26.26 23.41
C ILE A 866 -15.87 -27.61 22.77
N GLU A 867 -17.12 -27.77 22.29
CA GLU A 867 -17.58 -29.01 21.65
C GLU A 867 -17.49 -28.91 20.10
N LEU A 868 -17.65 -27.70 19.55
CA LEU A 868 -17.51 -27.40 18.12
C LEU A 868 -16.78 -26.06 17.91
N ILE A 869 -15.85 -26.00 16.95
CA ILE A 869 -15.27 -24.76 16.43
C ILE A 869 -15.54 -24.60 14.93
N VAL A 870 -15.95 -23.38 14.54
CA VAL A 870 -16.11 -22.98 13.15
C VAL A 870 -14.96 -22.05 12.76
N VAL A 871 -14.26 -22.36 11.67
CA VAL A 871 -12.91 -21.85 11.38
C VAL A 871 -12.87 -21.08 10.06
N PRO A 872 -12.43 -19.80 10.06
CA PRO A 872 -12.17 -19.05 8.84
C PRO A 872 -10.83 -19.44 8.21
N GLY A 873 -10.79 -19.46 6.88
CA GLY A 873 -9.58 -19.68 6.08
C GLY A 873 -9.54 -18.73 4.87
N VAL A 874 -8.34 -18.48 4.34
CA VAL A 874 -8.17 -17.76 3.07
C VAL A 874 -8.42 -18.71 1.90
N CYS A 875 -8.03 -19.98 2.04
CA CYS A 875 -8.46 -21.10 1.20
C CYS A 875 -8.36 -22.43 1.97
N PHE A 876 -9.04 -23.44 1.44
CA PHE A 876 -9.03 -24.83 1.91
C PHE A 876 -8.78 -25.78 0.73
N ASP A 877 -8.54 -27.08 0.99
CA ASP A 877 -8.52 -28.11 -0.06
C ASP A 877 -9.37 -29.36 0.27
N ASN A 878 -9.50 -30.25 -0.72
CA ASN A 878 -10.26 -31.50 -0.59
C ASN A 878 -9.62 -32.52 0.37
N ASP A 879 -8.38 -32.30 0.84
CA ASP A 879 -7.73 -33.12 1.87
C ASP A 879 -7.90 -32.51 3.27
N LEU A 880 -8.84 -31.57 3.46
CA LEU A 880 -9.12 -30.84 4.70
C LEU A 880 -7.94 -29.95 5.17
N GLY A 881 -7.01 -29.61 4.26
CA GLY A 881 -5.96 -28.62 4.48
C GLY A 881 -6.52 -27.18 4.46
N ARG A 882 -5.80 -26.26 5.09
CA ARG A 882 -6.23 -24.85 5.27
C ARG A 882 -5.06 -23.87 5.20
N VAL A 883 -5.24 -22.74 4.53
CA VAL A 883 -4.30 -21.59 4.59
C VAL A 883 -4.94 -20.42 5.34
N GLY A 884 -4.46 -20.13 6.54
CA GLY A 884 -4.86 -18.95 7.32
C GLY A 884 -4.22 -17.64 6.83
N ARG A 885 -4.66 -16.50 7.38
CA ARG A 885 -4.18 -15.13 7.04
C ARG A 885 -2.68 -14.86 7.31
N GLY A 886 -1.93 -15.82 7.88
CA GLY A 886 -0.47 -15.73 8.04
C GLY A 886 0.04 -15.13 9.36
N LYS A 887 -0.85 -14.90 10.34
CA LYS A 887 -0.50 -14.38 11.68
C LYS A 887 -0.37 -15.44 12.77
N GLY A 888 -0.66 -16.71 12.47
CA GLY A 888 -0.49 -17.84 13.40
C GLY A 888 -1.54 -17.99 14.51
N TYR A 889 -2.46 -17.03 14.72
CA TYR A 889 -3.43 -17.08 15.82
C TYR A 889 -4.25 -18.38 15.85
N TYR A 890 -4.94 -18.71 14.75
CA TYR A 890 -5.68 -19.97 14.63
C TYR A 890 -4.77 -21.19 14.65
N ASP A 891 -3.60 -21.08 14.05
CA ASP A 891 -2.68 -22.20 13.79
C ASP A 891 -1.95 -22.62 15.08
N ARG A 892 -1.89 -21.73 16.07
CA ARG A 892 -1.58 -22.02 17.49
C ARG A 892 -2.76 -22.71 18.18
N ILE A 893 -3.94 -22.08 18.21
CA ILE A 893 -5.05 -22.51 19.08
C ILE A 893 -5.74 -23.82 18.64
N LEU A 894 -5.76 -24.12 17.33
CA LEU A 894 -6.40 -25.34 16.82
C LEU A 894 -5.73 -26.64 17.33
N LYS A 895 -4.53 -26.54 17.92
CA LYS A 895 -3.82 -27.65 18.59
C LYS A 895 -4.26 -27.87 20.03
N GLU A 896 -4.73 -26.82 20.69
CA GLU A 896 -5.21 -26.84 22.08
C GLU A 896 -6.70 -27.24 22.14
N ILE A 897 -7.46 -26.91 21.08
CA ILE A 897 -8.90 -27.20 20.97
C ILE A 897 -9.15 -28.63 20.45
N LYS A 898 -9.64 -29.50 21.35
CA LYS A 898 -10.00 -30.90 21.06
C LYS A 898 -11.37 -31.07 20.37
N ALA A 899 -12.13 -29.98 20.22
CA ALA A 899 -13.42 -29.91 19.53
C ALA A 899 -13.36 -30.35 18.06
N PHE A 900 -14.51 -30.70 17.48
CA PHE A 900 -14.67 -30.89 16.03
C PHE A 900 -14.49 -29.56 15.29
N LYS A 901 -13.81 -29.56 14.13
CA LYS A 901 -13.36 -28.37 13.40
C LYS A 901 -14.01 -28.29 12.02
N ILE A 902 -14.97 -27.37 11.85
CA ILE A 902 -15.61 -27.11 10.55
C ILE A 902 -14.98 -25.86 9.92
N GLY A 903 -14.28 -26.02 8.80
CA GLY A 903 -13.86 -24.90 7.95
C GLY A 903 -15.02 -24.35 7.14
N ILE A 904 -15.14 -23.03 7.02
CA ILE A 904 -16.13 -22.39 6.12
C ILE A 904 -15.47 -21.39 5.17
N CYS A 905 -15.89 -21.39 3.91
CA CYS A 905 -15.42 -20.45 2.88
C CYS A 905 -16.40 -20.37 1.69
N PHE A 906 -16.22 -19.34 0.85
CA PHE A 906 -16.90 -19.24 -0.44
C PHE A 906 -16.39 -20.32 -1.42
N ASP A 907 -17.21 -20.73 -2.39
CA ASP A 907 -16.89 -21.77 -3.38
C ASP A 907 -15.55 -21.51 -4.09
N CYS A 908 -15.27 -20.25 -4.42
CA CYS A 908 -14.04 -19.84 -5.11
C CYS A 908 -12.74 -20.02 -4.28
N GLN A 909 -12.88 -20.28 -2.98
CA GLN A 909 -11.78 -20.46 -2.01
C GLN A 909 -11.43 -21.93 -1.74
N LEU A 910 -12.25 -22.89 -2.19
CA LEU A 910 -11.94 -24.30 -2.13
C LEU A 910 -11.05 -24.68 -3.33
N LEU A 911 -9.86 -25.23 -3.05
CA LEU A 911 -8.84 -25.53 -4.05
C LEU A 911 -8.67 -27.05 -4.22
N SER A 912 -8.03 -27.45 -5.33
CA SER A 912 -7.65 -28.84 -5.55
C SER A 912 -6.66 -29.34 -4.50
N LYS A 913 -5.68 -28.51 -4.15
CA LYS A 913 -4.66 -28.77 -3.12
C LYS A 913 -4.12 -27.47 -2.52
N VAL A 914 -3.80 -27.47 -1.23
CA VAL A 914 -2.99 -26.44 -0.56
C VAL A 914 -1.69 -27.03 0.00
N PRO A 915 -0.59 -26.27 0.03
CA PRO A 915 0.61 -26.65 0.78
C PRO A 915 0.31 -26.63 2.28
N THR A 916 0.63 -27.73 2.96
CA THR A 916 0.50 -27.89 4.41
C THR A 916 1.86 -28.14 5.04
N ASP A 917 2.19 -27.40 6.10
CA ASP A 917 3.38 -27.61 6.92
C ASP A 917 3.03 -28.59 8.07
N GLU A 918 4.02 -29.22 8.70
CA GLU A 918 3.82 -30.19 9.80
C GLU A 918 3.05 -29.62 11.01
N TRP A 919 2.97 -28.30 11.13
CA TRP A 919 2.27 -27.61 12.21
C TRP A 919 0.85 -27.14 11.86
N ASP A 920 0.39 -27.28 10.61
CA ASP A 920 -0.99 -26.91 10.26
C ASP A 920 -1.98 -27.97 10.77
N VAL A 921 -3.01 -27.52 11.48
CA VAL A 921 -4.10 -28.40 11.92
C VAL A 921 -5.13 -28.49 10.79
N LYS A 922 -5.36 -29.71 10.30
CA LYS A 922 -6.45 -30.02 9.35
C LYS A 922 -7.82 -29.73 9.99
N MET A 923 -8.81 -29.47 9.15
CA MET A 923 -10.21 -29.49 9.57
C MET A 923 -10.70 -30.94 9.69
N ASP A 924 -11.81 -31.13 10.40
CA ASP A 924 -12.56 -32.38 10.42
C ASP A 924 -13.67 -32.39 9.34
N GLN A 925 -14.03 -31.21 8.82
CA GLN A 925 -14.97 -31.00 7.71
C GLN A 925 -14.75 -29.61 7.07
N VAL A 926 -15.08 -29.41 5.79
CA VAL A 926 -15.14 -28.09 5.12
C VAL A 926 -16.48 -27.89 4.40
N LEU A 927 -17.15 -26.75 4.65
CA LEU A 927 -18.41 -26.36 4.02
C LEU A 927 -18.26 -25.16 3.08
N THR A 928 -18.95 -25.24 1.94
CA THR A 928 -19.05 -24.21 0.89
C THR A 928 -20.49 -24.17 0.36
N ALA A 929 -20.84 -23.20 -0.49
CA ALA A 929 -22.21 -23.04 -0.98
C ALA A 929 -22.65 -24.25 -1.84
N THR A 930 -21.80 -24.77 -2.74
CA THR A 930 -22.13 -25.99 -3.50
C THR A 930 -21.63 -27.29 -2.88
N ARG A 931 -20.54 -27.30 -2.09
CA ARG A 931 -19.88 -28.55 -1.63
C ARG A 931 -19.78 -28.69 -0.11
N GLU A 932 -19.61 -29.95 0.29
CA GLU A 932 -19.35 -30.43 1.66
C GLU A 932 -18.25 -31.50 1.51
N VAL A 933 -17.19 -31.38 2.32
CA VAL A 933 -15.93 -32.15 2.24
C VAL A 933 -15.57 -32.66 3.62
#